data_AF-A0AAW9HIU1-F1
#
_entry.id   AF-A0AAW9HIU1-F1
#
_cell.length_a   1.000
_cell.length_b   1.000
_cell.length_c   1.000
_cell.angle_alpha   90.00
_cell.angle_beta   90.00
_cell.angle_gamma   90.00
#
_symmetry.space_group_name_H-M   'P 1'
#
loop_
_entity.id
_entity.type
_entity.pdbx_description
1 polymer ?
#
loop_
_entity_poly.entity_id
_entity_poly.type
_entity_poly.pdbx_seq_one_letter_code
_entity_poly.pdbx_strand_id
1 'polypeptide(L)'
;MSDRPSRGTRKGRHFSDDAGMRPWATYPSMQEPTGLQPNPGAADFISGLTGELPVIRPEGPGSSASKRPARPSNRVRRAAPPRPIRDTRVPVEEAPEDPSATRTLPALRYPAGPERQETQSSRYQPTDEVTDAQIAWQRRRRAQRRAAWEAAQQEAAAREASQHAHGYGEPYATTEAYEYDADYAYHEDYEYGDADAHAQVGTETEQPEKKSAAYNSFVMFVGTLVSRVLGLVRSPILLAAVVGLTSQAGNAFNVANKLPNLIYMIIVGGIVNAVLVPQIVRATKRSDDGGQAYINKLLTIAIVGLGAVTVVITAGAPFIVKMMAATMDDDWYHLTVQFAYWCLPQVFFYGMYTVMGQVLNARESFGPYMWAPALNNVVAIAGFLAILAVWGPVTPADGADPSAWTAQRVGAIGGISTLGIAAQAIILVWPLRASGIRFRFDFRWRGSGLGAAGRASWWMALTMLVSFIPTAITSNVAAGASARAEQAGMDLQTVAGNFAYDTAYTIYSIPTSLFVVSIATAVFTRMSSAVAEGEIIRMREDVERTLKVVSTIMFLCSVGLIVLSVPISRIFALTSAPQEAVTLARVVAAMSIGLTAIGAVQVLDRVYYAFEDTRGAFWVNLPFQIAGVVGFFLCGFLPPQWVVVGVGVVMSATNIACTFVMLAKLSPRVGGWNYPDLLTFHLKLAVVSVSAMLGGFLVLRLFGPLFAPISLGSAFGALIVGGVAIVGIYLALMAILRMDEVRVFWDLVRKILSKLKKS
;
A
#
# COMPACT_ATOMS: atom_id res chain seq x y z
N MET A 1 22.59 76.41 7.86
CA MET A 1 23.93 76.60 7.27
C MET A 1 24.28 75.31 6.57
N SER A 2 23.80 75.11 5.33
CA SER A 2 24.40 75.54 4.04
C SER A 2 25.48 74.55 3.60
N ASP A 3 25.61 74.09 2.36
CA ASP A 3 24.75 74.03 1.17
C ASP A 3 25.56 73.20 0.15
N ARG A 4 24.92 72.61 -0.87
CA ARG A 4 25.61 72.05 -2.06
C ARG A 4 26.22 73.17 -2.92
N PRO A 5 27.08 72.88 -3.93
CA PRO A 5 26.65 72.58 -5.33
C PRO A 5 27.57 71.54 -6.03
N SER A 6 27.27 70.76 -7.08
CA SER A 6 26.52 70.85 -8.37
C SER A 6 27.29 71.45 -9.57
N ARG A 7 27.40 70.63 -10.65
CA ARG A 7 27.55 70.95 -12.12
C ARG A 7 28.90 71.55 -12.60
N GLY A 8 29.44 71.32 -13.80
CA GLY A 8 29.06 70.56 -14.99
C GLY A 8 29.76 71.09 -16.28
N THR A 9 29.97 70.21 -17.28
CA THR A 9 29.87 70.40 -18.75
C THR A 9 31.03 70.88 -19.68
N ARG A 10 30.97 70.27 -20.91
CA ARG A 10 31.44 70.66 -22.28
C ARG A 10 32.74 70.01 -22.78
N LYS A 11 32.91 69.54 -24.04
CA LYS A 11 32.29 69.75 -25.39
C LYS A 11 32.81 68.61 -26.33
N GLY A 12 32.06 68.01 -27.27
CA GLY A 12 31.78 68.45 -28.68
C GLY A 12 31.40 67.21 -29.53
N ARG A 13 30.22 67.12 -30.18
CA ARG A 13 29.77 67.52 -31.54
C ARG A 13 30.42 66.79 -32.76
N HIS A 14 29.63 65.96 -33.46
CA HIS A 14 29.29 66.10 -34.90
C HIS A 14 28.02 65.29 -35.28
N PHE A 15 27.18 65.93 -36.13
CA PHE A 15 25.95 65.50 -36.88
C PHE A 15 26.32 64.64 -38.13
N SER A 16 25.49 63.90 -38.88
CA SER A 16 24.06 63.53 -38.92
C SER A 16 23.75 62.47 -40.02
N ASP A 17 22.54 61.87 -39.96
CA ASP A 17 21.69 61.23 -41.01
C ASP A 17 22.16 59.85 -41.57
N ASP A 18 21.35 58.81 -41.84
CA ASP A 18 19.90 58.64 -42.03
C ASP A 18 19.48 57.15 -41.89
N ALA A 19 18.18 56.91 -41.70
CA ALA A 19 17.33 55.70 -41.80
C ALA A 19 17.90 54.26 -41.99
N GLY A 20 17.41 53.31 -41.17
CA GLY A 20 17.40 51.87 -41.52
C GLY A 20 17.06 50.91 -40.37
N MET A 21 15.92 50.22 -40.44
CA MET A 21 15.52 49.14 -39.51
C MET A 21 16.43 47.88 -39.57
N ARG A 22 16.40 47.11 -38.45
CA ARG A 22 16.76 45.67 -38.22
C ARG A 22 18.09 45.43 -37.48
N PRO A 23 18.36 44.21 -36.93
CA PRO A 23 17.60 43.41 -35.96
C PRO A 23 18.47 43.03 -34.73
N TRP A 24 17.83 42.43 -33.74
CA TRP A 24 18.43 41.74 -32.58
C TRP A 24 19.56 40.77 -32.98
N ALA A 25 20.76 40.93 -32.42
CA ALA A 25 21.74 39.86 -32.24
C ALA A 25 22.88 40.35 -31.31
N THR A 26 23.16 39.64 -30.22
CA THR A 26 24.39 38.83 -30.07
C THR A 26 24.52 38.31 -28.63
N TYR A 27 24.33 37.00 -28.47
CA TYR A 27 24.82 36.21 -27.35
C TYR A 27 26.30 35.87 -27.58
N PRO A 28 27.17 35.89 -26.56
CA PRO A 28 28.49 35.29 -26.69
C PRO A 28 28.42 33.77 -26.44
N SER A 29 28.77 33.02 -27.50
CA SER A 29 29.45 31.73 -27.56
C SER A 29 29.24 30.69 -26.45
N MET A 30 28.59 29.59 -26.84
CA MET A 30 28.60 28.28 -26.18
C MET A 30 30.05 27.79 -25.94
N GLN A 31 30.38 27.51 -24.68
CA GLN A 31 31.29 26.40 -24.38
C GLN A 31 30.45 25.12 -24.41
N GLU A 32 30.86 24.17 -25.24
CA GLU A 32 30.29 22.83 -25.31
C GLU A 32 30.31 22.17 -23.91
N PRO A 33 29.20 21.61 -23.42
CA PRO A 33 29.21 20.82 -22.20
C PRO A 33 29.82 19.46 -22.51
N THR A 34 31.15 19.36 -22.41
CA THR A 34 31.83 18.07 -22.26
C THR A 34 31.55 17.55 -20.85
N GLY A 35 30.68 16.53 -20.76
CA GLY A 35 30.53 15.73 -19.55
C GLY A 35 29.11 15.58 -19.04
N LEU A 36 28.27 14.84 -19.77
CA LEU A 36 27.30 13.96 -19.13
C LEU A 36 28.12 12.91 -18.36
N GLN A 37 28.51 13.20 -17.12
CA GLN A 37 28.99 12.15 -16.23
C GLN A 37 27.77 11.35 -15.77
N PRO A 38 27.66 10.06 -16.12
CA PRO A 38 26.62 9.21 -15.55
C PRO A 38 26.81 9.13 -14.05
N ASN A 39 25.69 9.11 -13.31
CA ASN A 39 25.66 8.85 -11.88
C ASN A 39 26.51 7.60 -11.55
N PRO A 40 27.66 7.73 -10.85
CA PRO A 40 28.52 6.59 -10.52
C PRO A 40 27.76 5.53 -9.70
N GLY A 41 26.89 5.98 -8.79
CA GLY A 41 26.04 5.10 -7.97
C GLY A 41 24.97 4.36 -8.77
N ALA A 42 24.56 4.85 -9.94
CA ALA A 42 23.64 4.14 -10.82
C ALA A 42 24.33 3.05 -11.63
N ALA A 43 25.55 3.31 -12.10
CA ALA A 43 26.38 2.31 -12.77
C ALA A 43 26.80 1.20 -11.80
N ASP A 44 27.19 1.56 -10.58
CA ASP A 44 27.55 0.61 -9.51
C ASP A 44 26.36 -0.21 -9.01
N PHE A 45 25.16 0.37 -9.01
CA PHE A 45 23.91 -0.35 -8.71
C PHE A 45 23.55 -1.37 -9.79
N ILE A 46 23.74 -1.02 -11.07
CA ILE A 46 23.52 -1.96 -12.18
C ILE A 46 24.56 -3.08 -12.14
N SER A 47 25.84 -2.77 -11.96
CA SER A 47 26.89 -3.80 -11.85
C SER A 47 26.74 -4.68 -10.60
N GLY A 48 26.15 -4.15 -9.52
CA GLY A 48 25.79 -4.94 -8.34
C GLY A 48 24.58 -5.88 -8.55
N LEU A 49 23.67 -5.53 -9.46
CA LEU A 49 22.51 -6.35 -9.83
C LEU A 49 22.83 -7.39 -10.92
N THR A 50 23.74 -7.06 -11.83
CA THR A 50 24.22 -7.94 -12.90
C THR A 50 25.60 -8.45 -12.53
N GLY A 51 25.68 -9.47 -11.67
CA GLY A 51 26.97 -10.01 -11.23
C GLY A 51 27.87 -10.38 -12.42
N GLU A 52 28.89 -9.56 -12.67
CA GLU A 52 29.91 -9.87 -13.67
C GLU A 52 30.88 -10.89 -13.07
N LEU A 53 30.91 -12.09 -13.67
CA LEU A 53 31.95 -13.08 -13.45
C LEU A 53 33.30 -12.51 -13.95
N PRO A 54 34.42 -12.74 -13.25
CA PRO A 54 35.71 -12.21 -13.69
C PRO A 54 36.13 -12.82 -15.03
N VAL A 55 36.34 -11.96 -16.02
CA VAL A 55 36.87 -12.31 -17.34
C VAL A 55 38.36 -12.67 -17.19
N ILE A 56 38.66 -13.96 -17.31
CA ILE A 56 40.04 -14.44 -17.46
C ILE A 56 40.46 -14.14 -18.92
N ARG A 57 41.45 -13.25 -19.10
CA ARG A 57 42.08 -12.99 -20.39
C ARG A 57 42.96 -14.18 -20.81
N PRO A 58 43.01 -14.55 -22.10
CA PRO A 58 43.93 -15.58 -22.58
C PRO A 58 45.28 -14.95 -22.94
N GLU A 59 46.36 -15.43 -22.34
CA GLU A 59 47.71 -15.28 -22.90
C GLU A 59 48.16 -16.61 -23.49
N GLY A 60 48.73 -16.53 -24.70
CA GLY A 60 49.25 -17.63 -25.50
C GLY A 60 50.60 -18.18 -25.03
N PRO A 61 51.28 -19.00 -25.84
CA PRO A 61 51.74 -20.32 -25.43
C PRO A 61 53.23 -20.41 -25.05
N GLY A 62 53.57 -21.32 -24.13
CA GLY A 62 54.96 -21.62 -23.78
C GLY A 62 55.15 -22.93 -23.00
N SER A 63 55.49 -23.99 -23.72
CA SER A 63 56.33 -25.14 -23.34
C SER A 63 56.13 -25.90 -22.01
N SER A 64 55.83 -27.19 -22.19
CA SER A 64 56.56 -28.36 -21.65
C SER A 64 55.92 -29.22 -20.55
N ALA A 65 55.85 -30.50 -20.91
CA ALA A 65 56.18 -31.67 -20.10
C ALA A 65 55.22 -32.17 -19.00
N SER A 66 54.39 -33.12 -19.46
CA SER A 66 54.46 -34.53 -19.05
C SER A 66 53.57 -35.06 -17.92
N LYS A 67 53.10 -36.30 -18.19
CA LYS A 67 52.62 -37.36 -17.28
C LYS A 67 51.12 -37.44 -16.97
N ARG A 68 50.42 -38.14 -17.89
CA ARG A 68 49.44 -39.21 -17.58
C ARG A 68 50.07 -40.28 -16.66
N PRO A 69 49.33 -41.17 -15.94
CA PRO A 69 48.23 -41.94 -16.55
C PRO A 69 47.06 -42.46 -15.66
N ALA A 70 46.02 -42.91 -16.40
CA ALA A 70 45.23 -44.14 -16.28
C ALA A 70 44.28 -44.44 -15.09
N ARG A 71 43.06 -44.83 -15.51
CA ARG A 71 42.04 -45.63 -14.79
C ARG A 71 42.59 -46.98 -14.29
N PRO A 72 41.80 -47.69 -13.46
CA PRO A 72 41.21 -48.94 -13.99
C PRO A 72 39.74 -49.20 -13.60
N SER A 73 39.14 -50.03 -14.45
CA SER A 73 37.84 -50.71 -14.40
C SER A 73 37.85 -52.01 -13.58
N ASN A 74 36.70 -52.46 -13.05
CA ASN A 74 36.12 -53.83 -13.17
C ASN A 74 34.97 -54.06 -12.16
N ARG A 75 33.74 -54.37 -12.60
CA ARG A 75 33.07 -55.68 -12.87
C ARG A 75 32.03 -56.05 -11.79
N VAL A 76 30.72 -56.07 -12.11
CA VAL A 76 29.87 -57.26 -12.46
C VAL A 76 29.42 -58.03 -11.19
N ARG A 77 28.12 -58.22 -10.85
CA ARG A 77 27.13 -59.10 -11.52
C ARG A 77 25.70 -59.06 -10.87
N ARG A 78 24.68 -59.16 -11.75
CA ARG A 78 23.46 -60.04 -11.72
C ARG A 78 22.06 -59.56 -11.22
N ALA A 79 21.13 -59.64 -12.19
CA ALA A 79 19.78 -60.25 -12.21
C ALA A 79 18.52 -59.38 -12.00
N ALA A 80 17.65 -59.41 -13.02
CA ALA A 80 16.30 -58.81 -13.15
C ALA A 80 15.19 -59.83 -12.70
N PRO A 81 13.86 -59.52 -12.59
CA PRO A 81 13.03 -58.74 -13.54
C PRO A 81 11.98 -57.77 -12.92
N PRO A 82 11.29 -56.92 -13.72
CA PRO A 82 10.21 -56.05 -13.27
C PRO A 82 8.81 -56.51 -13.73
N ARG A 83 7.76 -56.11 -12.99
CA ARG A 83 6.33 -56.21 -13.33
C ARG A 83 5.53 -55.09 -12.61
N PRO A 84 4.32 -54.70 -13.08
CA PRO A 84 4.13 -53.45 -13.83
C PRO A 84 3.14 -52.47 -13.18
N ILE A 85 3.16 -51.20 -13.61
CA ILE A 85 2.10 -50.22 -13.32
C ILE A 85 1.22 -50.10 -14.57
N ARG A 86 -0.09 -50.34 -14.38
CA ARG A 86 -1.17 -50.21 -15.37
C ARG A 86 -1.41 -48.73 -15.69
N ASP A 87 -1.12 -48.37 -16.93
CA ASP A 87 -1.66 -47.18 -17.59
C ASP A 87 -3.07 -47.51 -18.10
N THR A 88 -4.04 -46.64 -17.84
CA THR A 88 -5.43 -46.78 -18.30
C THR A 88 -5.80 -45.53 -19.10
N ARG A 89 -5.35 -45.53 -20.36
CA ARG A 89 -5.95 -44.71 -21.42
C ARG A 89 -6.47 -45.65 -22.49
N VAL A 90 -7.77 -45.58 -22.72
CA VAL A 90 -8.50 -46.25 -23.81
C VAL A 90 -8.44 -45.33 -25.06
N PRO A 91 -8.40 -45.90 -26.28
CA PRO A 91 -7.60 -45.40 -27.40
C PRO A 91 -8.38 -44.57 -28.43
N VAL A 92 -7.65 -43.83 -29.26
CA VAL A 92 -8.15 -43.27 -30.53
C VAL A 92 -7.86 -44.29 -31.63
N GLU A 93 -8.90 -44.62 -32.37
CA GLU A 93 -8.94 -45.59 -33.46
C GLU A 93 -8.16 -45.07 -34.68
N GLU A 94 -7.17 -45.85 -35.15
CA GLU A 94 -6.42 -45.62 -36.39
C GLU A 94 -7.24 -46.11 -37.59
N ALA A 95 -7.38 -45.25 -38.61
CA ALA A 95 -7.82 -45.65 -39.95
C ALA A 95 -6.58 -45.79 -40.88
N PRO A 96 -6.62 -46.64 -41.92
CA PRO A 96 -5.43 -47.12 -42.63
C PRO A 96 -4.88 -46.12 -43.66
N GLU A 97 -3.57 -46.20 -43.89
CA GLU A 97 -2.82 -45.45 -44.91
C GLU A 97 -3.30 -45.78 -46.34
N ASP A 98 -3.66 -44.74 -47.11
CA ASP A 98 -3.68 -44.74 -48.58
C ASP A 98 -2.51 -43.89 -49.09
N PRO A 99 -1.50 -44.48 -49.76
CA PRO A 99 -0.33 -43.77 -50.25
C PRO A 99 -0.52 -43.30 -51.69
N SER A 100 -1.46 -42.38 -51.97
CA SER A 100 -1.48 -41.67 -53.27
C SER A 100 -2.41 -40.44 -53.36
N ALA A 101 -2.15 -39.36 -52.61
CA ALA A 101 -2.73 -38.04 -52.98
C ALA A 101 -1.93 -36.85 -52.44
N THR A 102 -0.97 -36.38 -53.23
CA THR A 102 -0.27 -35.11 -53.09
C THR A 102 -1.25 -33.95 -53.35
N ARG A 103 -1.53 -33.09 -52.35
CA ARG A 103 -2.04 -31.73 -52.62
C ARG A 103 -1.39 -30.68 -51.70
N THR A 104 -0.61 -29.86 -52.39
CA THR A 104 0.14 -28.66 -52.04
C THR A 104 -0.66 -27.58 -51.29
N LEU A 105 -0.06 -27.02 -50.24
CA LEU A 105 -0.39 -25.70 -49.66
C LEU A 105 0.01 -24.57 -50.62
N PRO A 106 -0.76 -23.47 -50.73
CA PRO A 106 -0.22 -22.20 -51.21
C PRO A 106 -0.07 -21.16 -50.10
N ALA A 107 1.08 -20.49 -50.13
CA ALA A 107 1.49 -19.38 -49.29
C ALA A 107 0.73 -18.07 -49.60
N LEU A 108 0.47 -17.27 -48.56
CA LEU A 108 -0.04 -15.89 -48.69
C LEU A 108 1.12 -14.92 -48.96
N ARG A 109 1.14 -14.33 -50.17
CA ARG A 109 1.84 -13.07 -50.51
C ARG A 109 0.79 -12.00 -50.84
N TYR A 110 0.94 -10.81 -50.27
CA TYR A 110 0.26 -9.58 -50.71
C TYR A 110 0.80 -9.11 -52.06
N PRO A 111 -0.04 -8.44 -52.90
CA PRO A 111 0.26 -7.03 -53.19
C PRO A 111 -0.94 -6.09 -53.45
N ALA A 112 -0.67 -4.81 -53.15
CA ALA A 112 -1.14 -3.51 -53.69
C ALA A 112 -2.53 -3.32 -54.35
N GLY A 113 -3.22 -2.24 -53.93
CA GLY A 113 -4.48 -1.75 -54.52
C GLY A 113 -4.32 -0.85 -55.74
N PRO A 114 -5.46 -0.33 -56.27
CA PRO A 114 -5.55 1.09 -56.60
C PRO A 114 -6.93 1.74 -56.24
N GLU A 115 -7.04 3.01 -56.63
CA GLU A 115 -7.85 4.13 -56.15
C GLU A 115 -9.39 4.14 -56.37
N ARG A 116 -9.98 5.15 -55.73
CA ARG A 116 -11.40 5.56 -55.53
C ARG A 116 -12.23 5.77 -56.80
N GLN A 117 -13.56 5.53 -56.71
CA GLN A 117 -14.59 6.57 -56.88
C GLN A 117 -16.00 6.16 -56.37
N GLU A 118 -16.56 7.08 -55.57
CA GLU A 118 -17.95 7.40 -55.16
C GLU A 118 -19.14 6.42 -55.33
N THR A 119 -19.92 6.21 -54.25
CA THR A 119 -21.34 6.66 -54.14
C THR A 119 -21.95 6.36 -52.74
N GLN A 120 -23.06 7.06 -52.47
CA GLN A 120 -23.74 7.33 -51.19
C GLN A 120 -24.33 6.15 -50.39
N SER A 121 -24.28 6.33 -49.06
CA SER A 121 -25.24 5.94 -48.01
C SER A 121 -25.90 4.55 -48.01
N SER A 122 -25.56 3.72 -47.02
CA SER A 122 -26.55 3.01 -46.21
C SER A 122 -25.98 2.61 -44.84
N ARG A 123 -26.82 2.76 -43.83
CA ARG A 123 -26.58 2.59 -42.40
C ARG A 123 -26.48 1.08 -42.09
N TYR A 124 -25.31 0.59 -41.67
CA TYR A 124 -25.14 -0.81 -41.25
C TYR A 124 -25.64 -0.97 -39.79
N GLN A 125 -26.79 -1.63 -39.61
CA GLN A 125 -27.22 -2.19 -38.32
C GLN A 125 -26.60 -3.59 -38.18
N PRO A 126 -25.95 -3.93 -37.05
CA PRO A 126 -25.56 -5.31 -36.77
C PRO A 126 -26.83 -6.12 -36.48
N THR A 127 -26.97 -7.28 -37.13
CA THR A 127 -28.07 -8.22 -36.92
C THR A 127 -27.92 -8.98 -35.60
N ASP A 128 -29.02 -9.08 -34.84
CA ASP A 128 -29.10 -9.67 -33.48
C ASP A 128 -28.84 -11.19 -33.41
N GLU A 129 -28.78 -11.90 -34.54
CA GLU A 129 -28.78 -13.37 -34.57
C GLU A 129 -27.47 -14.05 -34.09
N VAL A 130 -26.32 -13.38 -34.16
CA VAL A 130 -25.03 -13.98 -33.76
C VAL A 130 -24.86 -13.99 -32.23
N THR A 131 -25.60 -13.14 -31.52
CA THR A 131 -25.51 -12.97 -30.06
C THR A 131 -26.42 -13.96 -29.32
N ASP A 132 -27.60 -14.24 -29.85
CA ASP A 132 -28.58 -15.13 -29.23
C ASP A 132 -28.15 -16.60 -29.25
N ALA A 133 -27.46 -17.05 -30.31
CA ALA A 133 -26.93 -18.40 -30.39
C ALA A 133 -25.84 -18.66 -29.32
N GLN A 134 -24.98 -17.67 -29.05
CA GLN A 134 -23.96 -17.76 -28.00
C GLN A 134 -24.59 -17.73 -26.61
N ILE A 135 -25.61 -16.89 -26.39
CA ILE A 135 -26.35 -16.82 -25.13
C ILE A 135 -27.12 -18.13 -24.87
N ALA A 136 -27.77 -18.69 -25.89
CA ALA A 136 -28.49 -19.96 -25.80
C ALA A 136 -27.54 -21.13 -25.50
N TRP A 137 -26.36 -21.15 -26.13
CA TRP A 137 -25.32 -22.15 -25.84
C TRP A 137 -24.81 -22.06 -24.39
N GLN A 138 -24.58 -20.83 -23.89
CA GLN A 138 -24.18 -20.62 -22.50
C GLN A 138 -25.27 -21.04 -21.51
N ARG A 139 -26.56 -20.80 -21.81
CA ARG A 139 -27.69 -21.24 -20.98
C ARG A 139 -27.78 -22.76 -20.90
N ARG A 140 -27.65 -23.49 -22.02
CA ARG A 140 -27.63 -24.96 -22.04
C ARG A 140 -26.47 -25.53 -21.23
N ARG A 141 -25.28 -24.95 -21.37
CA ARG A 141 -24.08 -25.40 -20.63
C ARG A 141 -24.20 -25.16 -19.12
N ARG A 142 -24.90 -24.09 -18.70
CA ARG A 142 -25.23 -23.82 -17.29
C ARG A 142 -26.26 -24.80 -16.73
N ALA A 143 -27.29 -25.13 -17.50
CA ALA A 143 -28.29 -26.12 -17.10
C ALA A 143 -27.67 -27.52 -16.91
N GLN A 144 -26.79 -27.94 -17.83
CA GLN A 144 -26.08 -29.22 -17.73
C GLN A 144 -25.14 -29.28 -16.52
N ARG A 145 -24.42 -28.20 -16.19
CA ARG A 145 -23.57 -28.16 -14.99
C ARG A 145 -24.37 -28.18 -13.69
N ARG A 146 -25.56 -27.58 -13.67
CA ARG A 146 -26.47 -27.62 -12.52
C ARG A 146 -27.00 -29.04 -12.30
N ALA A 147 -27.51 -29.67 -13.36
CA ALA A 147 -27.98 -31.06 -13.30
C ALA A 147 -26.87 -32.05 -12.89
N ALA A 148 -25.65 -31.87 -13.40
CA ALA A 148 -24.51 -32.71 -13.01
C ALA A 148 -24.10 -32.51 -11.54
N TRP A 149 -24.22 -31.29 -11.01
CA TRP A 149 -23.91 -30.99 -9.62
C TRP A 149 -24.99 -31.51 -8.67
N GLU A 150 -26.27 -31.38 -9.04
CA GLU A 150 -27.42 -31.94 -8.29
C GLU A 150 -27.35 -33.47 -8.25
N ALA A 151 -27.02 -34.11 -9.38
CA ALA A 151 -26.80 -35.56 -9.43
C ALA A 151 -25.63 -36.00 -8.54
N ALA A 152 -24.52 -35.25 -8.52
CA ALA A 152 -23.39 -35.56 -7.64
C ALA A 152 -23.72 -35.39 -6.15
N GLN A 153 -24.59 -34.44 -5.79
CA GLN A 153 -25.08 -34.29 -4.42
C GLN A 153 -26.03 -35.41 -4.02
N GLN A 154 -26.93 -35.84 -4.91
CA GLN A 154 -27.80 -36.99 -4.66
C GLN A 154 -27.01 -38.28 -4.51
N GLU A 155 -25.95 -38.46 -5.30
CA GLU A 155 -25.07 -39.62 -5.19
C GLU A 155 -24.23 -39.59 -3.91
N ALA A 156 -23.79 -38.40 -3.47
CA ALA A 156 -23.11 -38.23 -2.18
C ALA A 156 -24.04 -38.51 -1.00
N ALA A 157 -25.28 -38.01 -1.03
CA ALA A 157 -26.30 -38.27 -0.02
C ALA A 157 -26.70 -39.76 0.03
N ALA A 158 -26.80 -40.42 -1.14
CA ALA A 158 -27.05 -41.85 -1.22
C ALA A 158 -25.88 -42.68 -0.66
N ARG A 159 -24.63 -42.22 -0.86
CA ARG A 159 -23.44 -42.85 -0.27
C ARG A 159 -23.40 -42.69 1.25
N GLU A 160 -23.74 -41.52 1.79
CA GLU A 160 -23.88 -41.30 3.24
C GLU A 160 -25.02 -42.15 3.84
N ALA A 161 -26.16 -42.25 3.17
CA ALA A 161 -27.27 -43.11 3.58
C ALA A 161 -26.88 -44.61 3.57
N SER A 162 -26.09 -45.05 2.58
CA SER A 162 -25.58 -46.43 2.51
C SER A 162 -24.51 -46.75 3.58
N GLN A 163 -23.71 -45.76 3.98
CA GLN A 163 -22.71 -45.92 5.05
C GLN A 163 -23.35 -46.01 6.43
N HIS A 164 -24.54 -45.44 6.62
CA HIS A 164 -25.34 -45.62 7.84
C HIS A 164 -26.10 -46.95 7.91
N ALA A 165 -26.21 -47.71 6.80
CA ALA A 165 -26.95 -48.97 6.74
C ALA A 165 -26.13 -50.23 7.14
N HIS A 166 -24.83 -50.09 7.46
CA HIS A 166 -23.98 -51.20 7.92
C HIS A 166 -23.30 -50.87 9.25
N GLY A 167 -24.07 -51.02 10.34
CA GLY A 167 -23.58 -50.88 11.71
C GLY A 167 -24.58 -51.27 12.79
N TYR A 168 -24.87 -52.58 12.90
CA TYR A 168 -25.33 -53.36 14.08
C TYR A 168 -26.61 -52.97 14.86
N GLY A 169 -27.59 -53.90 14.86
CA GLY A 169 -28.20 -54.47 16.09
C GLY A 169 -29.60 -54.01 16.54
N GLU A 170 -30.62 -54.84 16.30
CA GLU A 170 -31.95 -54.88 16.95
C GLU A 170 -31.91 -55.26 18.46
N PRO A 171 -33.03 -55.26 19.23
CA PRO A 171 -34.33 -54.59 19.09
C PRO A 171 -34.81 -53.88 20.38
N TYR A 172 -35.86 -53.05 20.33
CA TYR A 172 -37.11 -53.21 21.11
C TYR A 172 -38.04 -52.00 20.95
N ALA A 173 -39.27 -52.33 20.54
CA ALA A 173 -40.55 -51.82 21.04
C ALA A 173 -41.03 -50.40 20.66
N THR A 174 -42.13 -50.46 19.88
CA THR A 174 -43.42 -49.79 20.11
C THR A 174 -43.65 -48.37 19.59
N THR A 175 -44.41 -48.37 18.48
CA THR A 175 -45.68 -47.66 18.24
C THR A 175 -45.70 -46.17 17.93
N GLU A 176 -46.47 -45.94 16.86
CA GLU A 176 -47.40 -44.84 16.60
C GLU A 176 -46.90 -43.65 15.77
N ALA A 177 -47.43 -43.65 14.55
CA ALA A 177 -47.50 -42.56 13.60
C ALA A 177 -48.24 -41.36 14.20
N TYR A 178 -47.87 -40.15 13.78
CA TYR A 178 -48.86 -39.12 13.45
C TYR A 178 -48.40 -38.23 12.30
N GLU A 179 -49.41 -37.92 11.50
CA GLU A 179 -49.51 -37.12 10.29
C GLU A 179 -49.32 -35.61 10.55
N TYR A 180 -48.87 -34.90 9.51
CA TYR A 180 -49.31 -33.58 9.02
C TYR A 180 -49.72 -32.48 10.06
N ASP A 181 -49.11 -31.30 10.04
CA ASP A 181 -49.49 -30.18 9.16
C ASP A 181 -48.90 -28.83 9.66
N ALA A 182 -48.84 -27.89 8.72
CA ALA A 182 -48.45 -26.50 8.87
C ALA A 182 -49.48 -25.68 9.68
N ASP A 183 -49.01 -24.73 10.49
CA ASP A 183 -49.31 -23.30 10.34
C ASP A 183 -48.91 -22.54 11.61
N TYR A 184 -48.11 -21.49 11.43
CA TYR A 184 -47.77 -20.52 12.46
C TYR A 184 -48.59 -19.25 12.20
N ALA A 185 -49.52 -18.93 13.09
CA ALA A 185 -50.15 -17.62 13.17
C ALA A 185 -50.45 -17.22 14.62
N TYR A 186 -49.69 -16.22 15.08
CA TYR A 186 -50.11 -15.00 15.79
C TYR A 186 -50.88 -15.05 17.14
N HIS A 187 -50.29 -14.33 18.12
CA HIS A 187 -50.85 -13.59 19.29
C HIS A 187 -51.86 -14.32 20.21
N GLU A 188 -51.87 -14.16 21.54
CA GLU A 188 -51.89 -12.93 22.34
C GLU A 188 -51.81 -13.34 23.84
N ASP A 189 -51.18 -12.48 24.65
CA ASP A 189 -51.40 -12.15 26.07
C ASP A 189 -52.11 -13.13 27.02
N TYR A 190 -51.53 -13.37 28.20
CA TYR A 190 -52.28 -13.29 29.46
C TYR A 190 -51.41 -12.96 30.67
N GLU A 191 -52.10 -12.32 31.61
CA GLU A 191 -51.69 -11.46 32.70
C GLU A 191 -51.56 -12.20 34.04
N TYR A 192 -51.11 -11.44 35.02
CA TYR A 192 -50.61 -11.73 36.38
C TYR A 192 -51.52 -12.54 37.32
N GLY A 193 -50.90 -13.28 38.27
CA GLY A 193 -51.57 -13.87 39.44
C GLY A 193 -50.60 -14.39 40.50
N ASP A 194 -50.47 -13.62 41.59
CA ASP A 194 -49.67 -13.82 42.80
C ASP A 194 -50.04 -15.06 43.64
N ALA A 195 -49.04 -15.68 44.29
CA ALA A 195 -49.10 -16.18 45.69
C ALA A 195 -47.80 -16.93 46.11
N ASP A 196 -46.96 -16.20 46.85
CA ASP A 196 -46.10 -16.55 48.00
C ASP A 196 -45.59 -17.98 48.28
N ALA A 197 -44.29 -18.01 48.66
CA ALA A 197 -43.70 -18.64 49.86
C ALA A 197 -42.59 -19.73 49.65
N HIS A 198 -41.35 -19.23 49.75
CA HIS A 198 -40.17 -19.77 50.46
C HIS A 198 -39.25 -20.88 49.88
N ALA A 199 -37.97 -20.47 49.76
CA ALA A 199 -36.70 -21.20 49.87
C ALA A 199 -36.32 -22.12 48.69
N GLN A 200 -35.20 -21.92 47.98
CA GLN A 200 -33.84 -21.81 48.50
C GLN A 200 -32.95 -20.92 47.62
N VAL A 201 -32.04 -20.20 48.29
CA VAL A 201 -31.00 -19.33 47.71
C VAL A 201 -29.96 -20.19 46.99
N GLY A 202 -30.06 -20.27 45.67
CA GLY A 202 -28.97 -20.61 44.78
C GLY A 202 -28.35 -19.32 44.27
N THR A 203 -27.07 -19.11 44.56
CA THR A 203 -26.27 -17.97 44.08
C THR A 203 -26.32 -17.91 42.55
N GLU A 204 -27.12 -16.99 42.01
CA GLU A 204 -26.93 -16.52 40.64
C GLU A 204 -25.54 -15.92 40.57
N THR A 205 -24.61 -16.66 39.98
CA THR A 205 -23.43 -16.05 39.39
C THR A 205 -23.93 -15.03 38.37
N GLU A 206 -23.91 -13.75 38.75
CA GLU A 206 -24.01 -12.63 37.81
C GLU A 206 -23.11 -12.93 36.62
N GLN A 207 -23.71 -13.32 35.50
CA GLN A 207 -22.96 -13.37 34.25
C GLN A 207 -22.55 -11.93 33.94
N PRO A 208 -21.24 -11.63 33.81
CA PRO A 208 -20.80 -10.28 33.59
C PRO A 208 -21.46 -9.76 32.32
N GLU A 209 -22.19 -8.65 32.46
CA GLU A 209 -22.89 -7.94 31.41
C GLU A 209 -22.01 -7.87 30.16
N LYS A 210 -22.40 -8.60 29.09
CA LYS A 210 -21.66 -8.61 27.82
C LYS A 210 -21.66 -7.19 27.27
N LYS A 211 -20.58 -6.44 27.52
CA LYS A 211 -20.37 -5.10 26.95
C LYS A 211 -20.70 -5.15 25.47
N SER A 212 -21.72 -4.39 25.07
CA SER A 212 -22.30 -4.39 23.72
C SER A 212 -21.20 -4.33 22.65
N ALA A 213 -21.33 -5.10 21.58
CA ALA A 213 -20.39 -5.10 20.45
C ALA A 213 -20.09 -3.68 19.93
N ALA A 214 -21.05 -2.76 20.04
CA ALA A 214 -20.88 -1.34 19.72
C ALA A 214 -19.85 -0.62 20.61
N TYR A 215 -19.80 -0.94 21.91
CA TYR A 215 -18.81 -0.38 22.84
C TYR A 215 -17.39 -0.85 22.49
N ASN A 216 -17.22 -2.13 22.19
CA ASN A 216 -15.91 -2.68 21.79
C ASN A 216 -15.45 -2.09 20.45
N SER A 217 -16.34 -1.93 19.46
CA SER A 217 -16.04 -1.23 18.21
C SER A 217 -15.65 0.23 18.42
N PHE A 218 -16.29 0.94 19.34
CA PHE A 218 -15.95 2.31 19.69
C PHE A 218 -14.57 2.42 20.36
N VAL A 219 -14.26 1.56 21.34
CA VAL A 219 -12.95 1.52 22.00
C VAL A 219 -11.83 1.22 21.01
N MET A 220 -12.06 0.34 20.02
CA MET A 220 -11.10 0.05 18.95
C MET A 220 -10.86 1.25 18.03
N PHE A 221 -11.92 1.97 17.66
CA PHE A 221 -11.83 3.18 16.85
C PHE A 221 -11.03 4.27 17.58
N VAL A 222 -11.33 4.51 18.86
CA VAL A 222 -10.63 5.51 19.69
C VAL A 222 -9.15 5.15 19.83
N GLY A 223 -8.81 3.88 20.12
CA GLY A 223 -7.42 3.43 20.21
C GLY A 223 -6.64 3.68 18.90
N THR A 224 -7.26 3.40 17.75
CA THR A 224 -6.65 3.64 16.44
C THR A 224 -6.47 5.12 16.16
N LEU A 225 -7.46 5.96 16.49
CA LEU A 225 -7.40 7.41 16.30
C LEU A 225 -6.32 8.05 17.18
N VAL A 226 -6.28 7.69 18.47
CA VAL A 226 -5.26 8.16 19.40
C VAL A 226 -3.87 7.75 18.93
N SER A 227 -3.69 6.50 18.50
CA SER A 227 -2.42 6.03 17.95
C SER A 227 -2.00 6.82 16.70
N ARG A 228 -2.93 7.10 15.79
CA ARG A 228 -2.68 7.94 14.60
C ARG A 228 -2.20 9.33 15.01
N VAL A 229 -2.93 10.01 15.90
CA VAL A 229 -2.58 11.37 16.36
C VAL A 229 -1.22 11.38 17.06
N LEU A 230 -0.97 10.46 17.99
CA LEU A 230 0.33 10.35 18.66
C LEU A 230 1.47 10.05 17.68
N GLY A 231 1.23 9.25 16.65
CA GLY A 231 2.19 8.98 15.59
C GLY A 231 2.57 10.23 14.79
N LEU A 232 1.61 11.13 14.53
CA LEU A 232 1.86 12.42 13.86
C LEU A 232 2.68 13.39 14.74
N VAL A 233 2.54 13.30 16.07
CA VAL A 233 3.38 14.07 17.01
C VAL A 233 4.78 13.47 17.08
N ARG A 234 4.88 12.15 17.21
CA ARG A 234 6.17 11.44 17.33
C ARG A 234 7.08 11.66 16.13
N SER A 235 6.60 11.39 14.93
CA SER A 235 7.46 11.20 13.75
C SER A 235 7.66 12.50 12.95
N PRO A 236 6.63 13.20 12.48
CA PRO A 236 6.84 14.51 11.85
C PRO A 236 7.42 15.59 12.76
N ILE A 237 6.95 15.71 14.01
CA ILE A 237 7.28 16.86 14.86
C ILE A 237 8.50 16.59 15.74
N LEU A 238 8.45 15.57 16.61
CA LEU A 238 9.52 15.34 17.57
C LEU A 238 10.78 14.76 16.95
N LEU A 239 10.63 13.79 16.04
CA LEU A 239 11.81 13.24 15.36
C LEU A 239 12.46 14.33 14.48
N ALA A 240 11.72 15.22 13.83
CA ALA A 240 12.32 16.35 13.12
C ALA A 240 13.12 17.29 14.03
N ALA A 241 12.69 17.52 15.26
CA ALA A 241 13.50 18.26 16.22
C ALA A 241 14.79 17.53 16.61
N VAL A 242 14.73 16.19 16.70
CA VAL A 242 15.83 15.34 17.17
C VAL A 242 16.85 15.02 16.09
N VAL A 243 16.44 14.93 14.81
CA VAL A 243 17.33 14.57 13.70
C VAL A 243 17.42 15.61 12.59
N GLY A 244 16.51 16.56 12.49
CA GLY A 244 16.41 17.55 11.41
C GLY A 244 15.58 17.03 10.22
N LEU A 245 14.69 17.87 9.66
CA LEU A 245 13.76 17.46 8.59
C LEU A 245 14.45 17.29 7.22
N THR A 246 15.39 18.18 6.91
CA THR A 246 16.16 18.21 5.65
C THR A 246 17.66 17.91 5.85
N SER A 247 18.06 17.48 7.05
CA SER A 247 19.45 17.16 7.37
C SER A 247 19.85 15.79 6.83
N GLN A 248 21.16 15.57 6.65
CA GLN A 248 21.69 14.27 6.24
C GLN A 248 21.56 13.22 7.34
N ALA A 249 21.69 13.62 8.61
CA ALA A 249 21.45 12.73 9.74
C ALA A 249 20.00 12.25 9.83
N GLY A 250 19.04 13.14 9.55
CA GLY A 250 17.63 12.80 9.46
C GLY A 250 17.36 11.79 8.35
N ASN A 251 18.02 11.96 7.20
CA ASN A 251 17.99 10.99 6.10
C ASN A 251 18.57 9.63 6.53
N ALA A 252 19.73 9.61 7.19
CA ALA A 252 20.39 8.39 7.64
C ALA A 252 19.53 7.59 8.62
N PHE A 253 19.00 8.26 9.65
CA PHE A 253 18.09 7.63 10.61
C PHE A 253 16.81 7.14 9.94
N ASN A 254 16.22 7.95 9.05
CA ASN A 254 14.97 7.60 8.37
C ASN A 254 15.12 6.34 7.50
N VAL A 255 16.22 6.22 6.74
CA VAL A 255 16.54 5.01 5.96
C VAL A 255 16.67 3.80 6.89
N ALA A 256 17.45 3.92 7.96
CA ALA A 256 17.65 2.84 8.92
C ALA A 256 16.35 2.39 9.61
N ASN A 257 15.48 3.33 9.99
CA ASN A 257 14.21 3.05 10.69
C ASN A 257 13.09 2.56 9.75
N LYS A 258 13.23 2.74 8.44
CA LYS A 258 12.34 2.15 7.43
C LYS A 258 12.58 0.67 7.21
N LEU A 259 13.84 0.25 7.21
CA LEU A 259 14.24 -1.12 6.89
C LEU A 259 13.42 -2.20 7.62
N PRO A 260 13.21 -2.11 8.94
CA PRO A 260 12.47 -3.13 9.67
C PRO A 260 11.02 -3.25 9.20
N ASN A 261 10.37 -2.11 8.93
CA ASN A 261 8.98 -2.05 8.47
C ASN A 261 8.81 -2.69 7.10
N LEU A 262 9.73 -2.40 6.17
CA LEU A 262 9.68 -2.95 4.83
C LEU A 262 9.85 -4.49 4.86
N ILE A 263 10.84 -4.98 5.62
CA ILE A 263 11.08 -6.43 5.79
C ILE A 263 9.87 -7.09 6.46
N TYR A 264 9.35 -6.48 7.51
CA TYR A 264 8.16 -6.93 8.21
C TYR A 264 6.94 -7.07 7.28
N MET A 265 6.72 -6.10 6.37
CA MET A 265 5.60 -6.16 5.41
C MET A 265 5.68 -7.36 4.47
N ILE A 266 6.89 -7.79 4.06
CA ILE A 266 7.06 -9.02 3.28
C ILE A 266 6.67 -10.24 4.11
N ILE A 267 7.15 -10.31 5.36
CA ILE A 267 6.89 -11.44 6.26
C ILE A 267 5.38 -11.57 6.53
N VAL A 268 4.70 -10.46 6.83
CA VAL A 268 3.26 -10.46 7.10
C VAL A 268 2.42 -10.68 5.84
N GLY A 269 2.78 -10.04 4.74
CA GLY A 269 2.08 -10.15 3.46
C GLY A 269 2.15 -11.57 2.86
N GLY A 270 3.24 -12.30 3.08
CA GLY A 270 3.44 -13.63 2.50
C GLY A 270 3.01 -14.82 3.36
N ILE A 271 2.97 -14.69 4.69
CA ILE A 271 2.80 -15.87 5.59
C ILE A 271 1.58 -15.74 6.51
N VAL A 272 1.16 -14.53 6.89
CA VAL A 272 0.46 -14.32 8.16
C VAL A 272 -1.03 -14.00 8.00
N ASN A 273 -1.40 -13.07 7.12
CA ASN A 273 -2.68 -12.36 7.29
C ASN A 273 -3.93 -13.12 6.77
N ALA A 274 -3.82 -13.92 5.71
CA ALA A 274 -5.00 -14.60 5.14
C ALA A 274 -5.36 -15.92 5.84
N VAL A 275 -4.42 -16.51 6.60
CA VAL A 275 -4.56 -17.92 7.02
C VAL A 275 -4.44 -18.14 8.52
N LEU A 276 -3.75 -17.27 9.26
CA LEU A 276 -3.58 -17.50 10.69
C LEU A 276 -4.91 -17.42 11.45
N VAL A 277 -5.71 -16.37 11.26
CA VAL A 277 -6.95 -16.21 12.04
C VAL A 277 -7.92 -17.38 11.83
N PRO A 278 -8.29 -17.78 10.58
CA PRO A 278 -9.20 -18.90 10.39
C PRO A 278 -8.66 -20.23 10.91
N GLN A 279 -7.34 -20.47 10.78
CA GLN A 279 -6.71 -21.69 11.29
C GLN A 279 -6.63 -21.72 12.81
N ILE A 280 -6.34 -20.60 13.47
CA ILE A 280 -6.34 -20.50 14.94
C ILE A 280 -7.76 -20.71 15.47
N VAL A 281 -8.78 -20.10 14.87
CA VAL A 281 -10.19 -20.31 15.25
C VAL A 281 -10.58 -21.77 15.08
N ARG A 282 -10.22 -22.39 13.94
CA ARG A 282 -10.49 -23.81 13.69
C ARG A 282 -9.78 -24.72 14.69
N ALA A 283 -8.52 -24.46 15.00
CA ALA A 283 -7.75 -25.21 16.00
C ALA A 283 -8.36 -25.04 17.40
N THR A 284 -8.82 -23.84 17.74
CA THR A 284 -9.45 -23.57 19.05
C THR A 284 -10.79 -24.30 19.21
N LYS A 285 -11.58 -24.43 18.13
CA LYS A 285 -12.90 -25.09 18.17
C LYS A 285 -12.86 -26.62 18.09
N ARG A 286 -11.82 -27.20 17.50
CA ARG A 286 -11.74 -28.65 17.20
C ARG A 286 -10.83 -29.44 18.14
N SER A 287 -10.15 -28.77 19.05
CA SER A 287 -9.14 -29.41 19.91
C SER A 287 -9.62 -29.35 21.36
N ASP A 288 -9.52 -30.48 22.06
CA ASP A 288 -9.91 -30.59 23.48
C ASP A 288 -9.03 -29.73 24.40
N ASP A 289 -7.82 -29.37 23.95
CA ASP A 289 -6.91 -28.46 24.64
C ASP A 289 -7.21 -26.98 24.36
N GLY A 290 -8.32 -26.67 23.70
CA GLY A 290 -8.69 -25.33 23.28
C GLY A 290 -7.70 -24.72 22.29
N GLY A 291 -6.91 -25.50 21.55
CA GLY A 291 -5.95 -25.04 20.55
C GLY A 291 -4.58 -24.65 21.09
N GLN A 292 -4.25 -24.96 22.35
CA GLN A 292 -2.98 -24.62 23.00
C GLN A 292 -1.76 -25.19 22.28
N ALA A 293 -1.79 -26.46 21.88
CA ALA A 293 -0.68 -27.09 21.17
C ALA A 293 -0.42 -26.40 19.83
N TYR A 294 -1.46 -25.99 19.12
CA TYR A 294 -1.32 -25.24 17.86
C TYR A 294 -0.71 -23.87 18.11
N ILE A 295 -1.21 -23.11 19.09
CA ILE A 295 -0.70 -21.78 19.45
C ILE A 295 0.76 -21.86 19.92
N ASN A 296 1.12 -22.86 20.73
CA ASN A 296 2.50 -23.08 21.18
C ASN A 296 3.46 -23.35 20.02
N LYS A 297 3.07 -24.20 19.06
CA LYS A 297 3.85 -24.43 17.83
C LYS A 297 3.97 -23.17 16.99
N LEU A 298 2.86 -22.46 16.80
CA LEU A 298 2.83 -21.22 16.03
C LEU A 298 3.76 -20.16 16.63
N LEU A 299 3.67 -19.92 17.94
CA LEU A 299 4.53 -18.98 18.65
C LEU A 299 5.99 -19.44 18.66
N THR A 300 6.25 -20.74 18.76
CA THR A 300 7.61 -21.30 18.68
C THR A 300 8.23 -21.06 17.30
N ILE A 301 7.49 -21.37 16.22
CA ILE A 301 7.93 -21.12 14.85
C ILE A 301 8.13 -19.63 14.62
N ALA A 302 7.24 -18.79 15.13
CA ALA A 302 7.37 -17.33 15.03
C ALA A 302 8.63 -16.84 15.75
N ILE A 303 8.85 -17.22 17.01
CA ILE A 303 10.02 -16.79 17.80
C ILE A 303 11.32 -17.24 17.14
N VAL A 304 11.43 -18.52 16.77
CA VAL A 304 12.65 -19.08 16.19
C VAL A 304 12.87 -18.54 14.77
N GLY A 305 11.83 -18.53 13.94
CA GLY A 305 11.90 -18.09 12.55
C GLY A 305 12.16 -16.59 12.43
N LEU A 306 11.38 -15.75 13.13
CA LEU A 306 11.60 -14.30 13.15
C LEU A 306 12.92 -13.96 13.83
N GLY A 307 13.32 -14.67 14.89
CA GLY A 307 14.60 -14.49 15.54
C GLY A 307 15.77 -14.76 14.60
N ALA A 308 15.75 -15.91 13.91
CA ALA A 308 16.77 -16.27 12.92
C ALA A 308 16.84 -15.25 11.77
N VAL A 309 15.70 -14.88 11.20
CA VAL A 309 15.62 -13.87 10.12
C VAL A 309 16.17 -12.53 10.61
N THR A 310 15.80 -12.10 11.81
CA THR A 310 16.27 -10.84 12.40
C THR A 310 17.79 -10.85 12.59
N VAL A 311 18.36 -11.95 13.09
CA VAL A 311 19.82 -12.09 13.25
C VAL A 311 20.53 -12.03 11.89
N VAL A 312 20.05 -12.77 10.88
CA VAL A 312 20.65 -12.78 9.54
C VAL A 312 20.61 -11.39 8.90
N ILE A 313 19.45 -10.72 8.97
CA ILE A 313 19.26 -9.37 8.42
C ILE A 313 20.11 -8.34 9.16
N THR A 314 20.18 -8.42 10.49
CA THR A 314 21.01 -7.51 11.30
C THR A 314 22.49 -7.73 11.01
N ALA A 315 22.94 -8.97 10.85
CA ALA A 315 24.31 -9.27 10.41
C ALA A 315 24.60 -8.72 9.00
N GLY A 316 23.60 -8.80 8.10
CA GLY A 316 23.66 -8.24 6.75
C GLY A 316 23.36 -6.74 6.63
N ALA A 317 23.28 -6.00 7.74
CA ALA A 317 22.89 -4.58 7.73
C ALA A 317 23.68 -3.72 6.73
N PRO A 318 25.03 -3.83 6.60
CA PRO A 318 25.78 -3.01 5.65
C PRO A 318 25.37 -3.21 4.19
N PHE A 319 25.08 -4.46 3.81
CA PHE A 319 24.65 -4.79 2.45
C PHE A 319 23.25 -4.24 2.16
N ILE A 320 22.34 -4.37 3.12
CA ILE A 320 20.97 -3.88 3.01
C ILE A 320 20.94 -2.35 2.93
N VAL A 321 21.71 -1.67 3.78
CA VAL A 321 21.84 -0.20 3.75
C VAL A 321 22.45 0.26 2.43
N LYS A 322 23.46 -0.45 1.91
CA LYS A 322 24.08 -0.10 0.62
C LYS A 322 23.08 -0.10 -0.53
N MET A 323 22.08 -0.98 -0.52
CA MET A 323 21.03 -0.96 -1.55
C MET A 323 20.09 0.27 -1.46
N MET A 324 19.91 0.85 -0.27
CA MET A 324 18.95 1.95 -0.03
C MET A 324 19.56 3.35 0.09
N ALA A 325 20.88 3.41 0.33
CA ALA A 325 21.65 4.64 0.52
C ALA A 325 22.97 4.59 -0.27
N ALA A 326 22.98 3.96 -1.45
CA ALA A 326 24.16 3.84 -2.31
C ALA A 326 24.74 5.19 -2.74
N THR A 327 23.90 6.22 -2.82
CA THR A 327 24.26 7.57 -3.28
C THR A 327 24.62 8.53 -2.14
N MET A 328 24.72 8.02 -0.91
CA MET A 328 25.04 8.80 0.28
C MET A 328 26.55 8.83 0.47
N ASP A 329 27.12 9.95 0.94
CA ASP A 329 28.55 10.03 1.23
C ASP A 329 28.95 9.02 2.33
N ASP A 330 30.21 8.59 2.32
CA ASP A 330 30.70 7.46 3.14
C ASP A 330 30.44 7.64 4.65
N ASP A 331 30.66 8.84 5.19
CA ASP A 331 30.43 9.12 6.61
C ASP A 331 28.95 8.96 7.00
N TRP A 332 28.04 9.43 6.15
CA TRP A 332 26.60 9.30 6.34
C TRP A 332 26.11 7.86 6.11
N TYR A 333 26.74 7.12 5.19
CA TYR A 333 26.52 5.70 5.04
C TYR A 333 26.90 4.93 6.32
N HIS A 334 28.07 5.20 6.90
CA HIS A 334 28.51 4.57 8.14
C HIS A 334 27.56 4.89 9.31
N LEU A 335 27.11 6.14 9.44
CA LEU A 335 26.10 6.52 10.42
C LEU A 335 24.78 5.76 10.22
N THR A 336 24.33 5.62 8.97
CA THR A 336 23.13 4.86 8.61
C THR A 336 23.25 3.40 9.02
N VAL A 337 24.41 2.78 8.81
CA VAL A 337 24.69 1.40 9.25
C VAL A 337 24.62 1.27 10.77
N GLN A 338 25.17 2.24 11.52
CA GLN A 338 25.07 2.23 12.98
C GLN A 338 23.61 2.32 13.44
N PHE A 339 22.81 3.21 12.87
CA PHE A 339 21.37 3.25 13.15
C PHE A 339 20.65 1.96 12.76
N ALA A 340 21.04 1.33 11.65
CA ALA A 340 20.44 0.09 11.18
C ALA A 340 20.67 -1.05 12.18
N TYR A 341 21.84 -1.16 12.81
CA TYR A 341 22.07 -2.14 13.87
C TYR A 341 21.12 -1.96 15.07
N TRP A 342 20.74 -0.72 15.39
CA TRP A 342 19.73 -0.46 16.43
C TRP A 342 18.30 -0.73 15.97
N CYS A 343 17.99 -0.45 14.70
CA CYS A 343 16.62 -0.52 14.18
C CYS A 343 16.23 -1.91 13.68
N LEU A 344 17.12 -2.68 13.05
CA LEU A 344 16.81 -4.01 12.47
C LEU A 344 16.26 -5.03 13.48
N PRO A 345 16.66 -5.04 14.77
CA PRO A 345 16.00 -5.85 15.79
C PRO A 345 14.48 -5.63 15.91
N GLN A 346 13.95 -4.48 15.46
CA GLN A 346 12.52 -4.21 15.41
C GLN A 346 11.74 -5.24 14.56
N VAL A 347 12.36 -5.87 13.55
CA VAL A 347 11.72 -6.90 12.70
C VAL A 347 11.13 -8.02 13.55
N PHE A 348 11.88 -8.49 14.56
CA PHE A 348 11.42 -9.51 15.50
C PHE A 348 10.17 -9.05 16.24
N PHE A 349 10.20 -7.84 16.80
CA PHE A 349 9.11 -7.30 17.60
C PHE A 349 7.85 -7.00 16.77
N TYR A 350 7.98 -6.47 15.55
CA TYR A 350 6.84 -6.29 14.65
C TYR A 350 6.18 -7.62 14.28
N GLY A 351 7.00 -8.64 13.95
CA GLY A 351 6.51 -9.97 13.65
C GLY A 351 5.79 -10.61 14.85
N MET A 352 6.41 -10.54 16.04
CA MET A 352 5.83 -11.07 17.28
C MET A 352 4.55 -10.33 17.68
N TYR A 353 4.53 -9.00 17.61
CA TYR A 353 3.34 -8.18 17.80
C TYR A 353 2.18 -8.66 16.94
N THR A 354 2.45 -8.95 15.67
CA THR A 354 1.42 -9.41 14.72
C THR A 354 0.94 -10.80 15.04
N VAL A 355 1.84 -11.76 15.27
CA VAL A 355 1.44 -13.15 15.57
C VAL A 355 0.63 -13.21 16.86
N MET A 356 1.08 -12.56 17.93
CA MET A 356 0.34 -12.48 19.19
C MET A 356 -1.00 -11.77 19.02
N GLY A 357 -1.03 -10.69 18.24
CA GLY A 357 -2.25 -9.97 17.88
C GLY A 357 -3.27 -10.84 17.16
N GLN A 358 -2.84 -11.67 16.20
CA GLN A 358 -3.74 -12.58 15.50
C GLN A 358 -4.28 -13.70 16.40
N VAL A 359 -3.47 -14.18 17.35
CA VAL A 359 -3.94 -15.12 18.38
C VAL A 359 -4.99 -14.48 19.29
N LEU A 360 -4.78 -13.23 19.71
CA LEU A 360 -5.74 -12.47 20.52
C LEU A 360 -7.04 -12.18 19.75
N ASN A 361 -6.95 -11.78 18.47
CA ASN A 361 -8.12 -11.57 17.61
C ASN A 361 -8.93 -12.84 17.42
N ALA A 362 -8.28 -13.99 17.23
CA ALA A 362 -8.94 -15.29 17.11
C ALA A 362 -9.66 -15.72 18.41
N ARG A 363 -9.31 -15.12 19.54
CA ARG A 363 -9.94 -15.29 20.86
C ARG A 363 -10.91 -14.16 21.21
N GLU A 364 -11.26 -13.32 20.25
CA GLU A 364 -12.15 -12.17 20.42
C GLU A 364 -11.62 -11.10 21.42
N SER A 365 -10.31 -11.12 21.73
CA SER A 365 -9.64 -10.14 22.59
C SER A 365 -9.01 -9.02 21.75
N PHE A 366 -9.86 -8.13 21.23
CA PHE A 366 -9.42 -7.11 20.26
C PHE A 366 -8.74 -5.90 20.91
N GLY A 367 -9.15 -5.51 22.11
CA GLY A 367 -8.73 -4.27 22.77
C GLY A 367 -7.21 -4.16 22.97
N PRO A 368 -6.55 -5.11 23.67
CA PRO A 368 -5.12 -5.01 23.95
C PRO A 368 -4.25 -4.92 22.69
N TYR A 369 -4.61 -5.66 21.64
CA TYR A 369 -3.91 -5.61 20.35
C TYR A 369 -3.98 -4.22 19.70
N MET A 370 -5.16 -3.58 19.72
CA MET A 370 -5.36 -2.26 19.10
C MET A 370 -4.71 -1.10 19.88
N TRP A 371 -4.53 -1.23 21.19
CA TRP A 371 -3.92 -0.20 22.04
C TRP A 371 -2.40 -0.30 22.15
N ALA A 372 -1.80 -1.45 21.87
CA ALA A 372 -0.36 -1.64 21.90
C ALA A 372 0.44 -0.61 21.06
N PRO A 373 0.02 -0.22 19.84
CA PRO A 373 0.69 0.84 19.08
C PRO A 373 0.68 2.21 19.77
N ALA A 374 -0.33 2.51 20.60
CA ALA A 374 -0.36 3.76 21.37
C ALA A 374 0.78 3.79 22.40
N LEU A 375 1.08 2.66 23.06
CA LEU A 375 2.22 2.55 23.98
C LEU A 375 3.55 2.82 23.27
N ASN A 376 3.75 2.25 22.08
CA ASN A 376 4.93 2.53 21.26
C ASN A 376 5.11 4.04 21.02
N ASN A 377 4.03 4.74 20.67
CA ASN A 377 4.10 6.18 20.47
C ASN A 377 4.40 6.95 21.75
N VAL A 378 3.80 6.57 22.89
CA VAL A 378 4.08 7.21 24.20
C VAL A 378 5.55 7.04 24.59
N VAL A 379 6.10 5.82 24.48
CA VAL A 379 7.51 5.52 24.79
C VAL A 379 8.43 6.35 23.90
N ALA A 380 8.13 6.44 22.61
CA ALA A 380 8.95 7.21 21.69
C ALA A 380 8.83 8.72 21.90
N ILE A 381 7.64 9.25 22.20
CA ILE A 381 7.45 10.67 22.56
C ILE A 381 8.26 11.01 23.80
N ALA A 382 8.14 10.21 24.87
CA ALA A 382 8.88 10.42 26.12
C ALA A 382 10.40 10.37 25.88
N GLY A 383 10.87 9.39 25.09
CA GLY A 383 12.29 9.27 24.76
C GLY A 383 12.81 10.40 23.89
N PHE A 384 12.08 10.85 22.88
CA PHE A 384 12.48 12.00 22.06
C PHE A 384 12.48 13.31 22.88
N LEU A 385 11.52 13.51 23.78
CA LEU A 385 11.54 14.64 24.71
C LEU A 385 12.75 14.58 25.66
N ALA A 386 13.13 13.40 26.15
CA ALA A 386 14.32 13.22 26.96
C ALA A 386 15.61 13.53 26.16
N ILE A 387 15.70 13.09 24.90
CA ILE A 387 16.82 13.43 24.01
C ILE A 387 16.90 14.95 23.81
N LEU A 388 15.77 15.60 23.54
CA LEU A 388 15.71 17.06 23.37
C LEU A 388 16.09 17.81 24.66
N ALA A 389 15.77 17.26 25.84
CA ALA A 389 16.16 17.88 27.11
C ALA A 389 17.68 17.77 27.37
N VAL A 390 18.34 16.72 26.88
CA VAL A 390 19.78 16.48 27.08
C VAL A 390 20.63 17.19 26.03
N TRP A 391 20.28 17.06 24.75
CA TRP A 391 21.09 17.55 23.62
C TRP A 391 20.51 18.78 22.93
N GLY A 392 19.27 19.18 23.24
CA GLY A 392 18.57 20.22 22.50
C GLY A 392 18.10 19.77 21.11
N PRO A 393 17.38 20.65 20.38
CA PRO A 393 17.07 20.43 18.97
C PRO A 393 18.33 20.41 18.10
N VAL A 394 18.33 19.60 17.04
CA VAL A 394 19.40 19.59 16.03
C VAL A 394 19.53 20.96 15.39
N THR A 395 20.74 21.51 15.41
CA THR A 395 21.07 22.70 14.65
C THR A 395 21.45 22.33 13.20
N PRO A 396 21.38 23.27 12.24
CA PRO A 396 21.89 23.02 10.89
C PRO A 396 23.37 22.59 10.86
N ALA A 397 24.18 23.04 11.83
CA ALA A 397 25.59 22.64 11.95
C ALA A 397 25.71 21.16 12.36
N ASP A 398 24.96 20.72 13.38
CA ASP A 398 24.88 19.31 13.79
C ASP A 398 24.41 18.39 12.64
N GLY A 399 23.49 18.90 11.80
CA GLY A 399 22.89 18.16 10.70
C GLY A 399 23.82 17.96 9.49
N ALA A 400 24.93 18.71 9.44
CA ALA A 400 25.94 18.67 8.38
C ALA A 400 27.28 18.08 8.85
N ASP A 401 27.46 17.86 10.15
CA ASP A 401 28.68 17.29 10.73
C ASP A 401 28.43 15.85 11.25
N PRO A 402 28.93 14.81 10.57
CA PRO A 402 28.83 13.43 11.05
C PRO A 402 29.43 13.21 12.44
N SER A 403 30.44 13.99 12.84
CA SER A 403 31.11 13.84 14.14
C SER A 403 30.23 14.28 15.33
N ALA A 404 29.21 15.11 15.08
CA ALA A 404 28.20 15.49 16.06
C ALA A 404 27.27 14.31 16.46
N TRP A 405 27.31 13.20 15.73
CA TRP A 405 26.50 12.00 15.95
C TRP A 405 27.28 10.94 16.72
N THR A 406 27.54 11.24 17.99
CA THR A 406 28.26 10.33 18.88
C THR A 406 27.51 9.02 19.11
N ALA A 407 28.24 7.96 19.51
CA ALA A 407 27.65 6.66 19.84
C ALA A 407 26.51 6.76 20.88
N GLN A 408 26.59 7.70 21.83
CA GLN A 408 25.52 7.94 22.80
C GLN A 408 24.27 8.51 22.13
N ARG A 409 24.41 9.51 21.24
CA ARG A 409 23.27 10.12 20.52
C ARG A 409 22.61 9.11 19.58
N VAL A 410 23.42 8.37 18.82
CA VAL A 410 22.97 7.29 17.92
C VAL A 410 22.24 6.20 18.69
N GLY A 411 22.84 5.72 19.79
CA GLY A 411 22.27 4.69 20.65
C GLY A 411 20.99 5.15 21.34
N ALA A 412 20.89 6.42 21.77
CA ALA A 412 19.68 6.96 22.36
C ALA A 412 18.52 6.97 21.36
N ILE A 413 18.72 7.50 20.15
CA ILE A 413 17.67 7.62 19.13
C ILE A 413 17.24 6.24 18.61
N GLY A 414 18.21 5.40 18.22
CA GLY A 414 17.95 4.05 17.76
C GLY A 414 17.34 3.17 18.86
N GLY A 415 17.90 3.24 20.06
CA GLY A 415 17.44 2.50 21.24
C GLY A 415 16.02 2.87 21.66
N ILE A 416 15.67 4.16 21.76
CA ILE A 416 14.31 4.61 22.08
C ILE A 416 13.31 4.17 21.01
N SER A 417 13.69 4.29 19.73
CA SER A 417 12.83 3.89 18.63
C SER A 417 12.51 2.40 18.68
N THR A 418 13.53 1.56 18.92
CA THR A 418 13.38 0.11 19.07
C THR A 418 12.69 -0.28 20.36
N LEU A 419 12.93 0.43 21.47
CA LEU A 419 12.26 0.21 22.75
C LEU A 419 10.75 0.43 22.64
N GLY A 420 10.30 1.44 21.89
CA GLY A 420 8.88 1.63 21.61
C GLY A 420 8.24 0.44 20.89
N ILE A 421 8.91 -0.09 19.86
CA ILE A 421 8.46 -1.29 19.13
C ILE A 421 8.50 -2.54 20.01
N ALA A 422 9.52 -2.69 20.85
CA ALA A 422 9.61 -3.77 21.80
C ALA A 422 8.48 -3.70 22.84
N ALA A 423 8.19 -2.51 23.38
CA ALA A 423 7.14 -2.29 24.37
C ALA A 423 5.76 -2.67 23.84
N GLN A 424 5.40 -2.30 22.60
CA GLN A 424 4.11 -2.70 22.01
C GLN A 424 4.00 -4.22 21.78
N ALA A 425 5.10 -4.93 21.55
CA ALA A 425 5.05 -6.38 21.40
C ALA A 425 4.97 -7.06 22.77
N ILE A 426 5.82 -6.63 23.71
CA ILE A 426 5.94 -7.23 25.04
C ILE A 426 4.65 -7.05 25.86
N ILE A 427 3.96 -5.90 25.74
CA ILE A 427 2.69 -5.69 26.46
C ILE A 427 1.64 -6.74 26.10
N LEU A 428 1.67 -7.31 24.88
CA LEU A 428 0.72 -8.35 24.45
C LEU A 428 0.94 -9.72 25.11
N VAL A 429 2.08 -9.94 25.77
CA VAL A 429 2.31 -11.18 26.55
C VAL A 429 1.35 -11.28 27.73
N TRP A 430 1.02 -10.15 28.37
CA TRP A 430 0.08 -10.11 29.49
C TRP A 430 -1.35 -10.53 29.12
N PRO A 431 -2.04 -9.91 28.13
CA PRO A 431 -3.37 -10.32 27.71
C PRO A 431 -3.37 -11.73 27.12
N LEU A 432 -2.28 -12.17 26.46
CA LEU A 432 -2.16 -13.54 25.96
C LEU A 432 -2.24 -14.56 27.11
N ARG A 433 -1.52 -14.31 28.22
CA ARG A 433 -1.61 -15.13 29.44
C ARG A 433 -2.97 -15.03 30.12
N ALA A 434 -3.56 -13.83 30.15
CA ALA A 434 -4.89 -13.62 30.74
C ALA A 434 -5.99 -14.37 29.96
N SER A 435 -5.85 -14.56 28.65
CA SER A 435 -6.72 -15.40 27.82
C SER A 435 -6.50 -16.91 27.99
N GLY A 436 -5.74 -17.33 29.01
CA GLY A 436 -5.51 -18.73 29.35
C GLY A 436 -4.37 -19.41 28.57
N ILE A 437 -3.66 -18.69 27.68
CA ILE A 437 -2.57 -19.28 26.89
C ILE A 437 -1.30 -19.37 27.73
N ARG A 438 -0.86 -20.60 28.01
CA ARG A 438 0.40 -20.87 28.70
C ARG A 438 1.44 -21.28 27.67
N PHE A 439 2.19 -20.28 27.20
CA PHE A 439 3.22 -20.51 26.20
C PHE A 439 4.27 -21.52 26.69
N ARG A 440 4.51 -22.56 25.88
CA ARG A 440 5.63 -23.49 26.00
C ARG A 440 6.23 -23.72 24.63
N PHE A 441 7.55 -23.85 24.56
CA PHE A 441 8.22 -24.17 23.30
C PHE A 441 7.78 -25.55 22.81
N ASP A 442 7.28 -25.62 21.57
CA ASP A 442 6.91 -26.86 20.89
C ASP A 442 7.53 -26.91 19.48
N PHE A 443 8.51 -27.81 19.31
CA PHE A 443 9.28 -27.99 18.08
C PHE A 443 8.69 -29.04 17.12
N ARG A 444 7.47 -29.55 17.38
CA ARG A 444 6.80 -30.55 16.53
C ARG A 444 6.13 -29.90 15.31
N TRP A 445 6.94 -29.42 14.36
CA TRP A 445 6.51 -28.57 13.24
C TRP A 445 5.83 -29.32 12.07
N ARG A 446 6.12 -30.61 11.88
CA ARG A 446 5.54 -31.43 10.79
C ARG A 446 4.05 -31.73 11.04
N GLY A 447 3.23 -31.63 10.00
CA GLY A 447 1.79 -31.93 10.05
C GLY A 447 0.88 -30.81 10.59
N SER A 448 1.41 -29.59 10.75
CA SER A 448 0.70 -28.43 11.36
C SER A 448 -0.34 -27.75 10.47
N GLY A 449 -0.58 -28.22 9.24
CA GLY A 449 -1.58 -27.65 8.32
C GLY A 449 -1.17 -26.32 7.64
N LEU A 450 0.04 -25.82 7.89
CA LEU A 450 0.53 -24.53 7.38
C LEU A 450 0.83 -24.51 5.87
N GLY A 451 0.94 -25.67 5.19
CA GLY A 451 1.36 -25.76 3.78
C GLY A 451 0.28 -25.39 2.74
N ALA A 452 -1.00 -25.58 3.04
CA ALA A 452 -2.10 -25.28 2.11
C ALA A 452 -2.34 -23.77 1.89
N ALA A 453 -1.78 -22.95 2.77
CA ALA A 453 -1.89 -21.49 2.85
C ALA A 453 -1.07 -20.70 1.82
N GLY A 454 -0.05 -21.33 1.23
CA GLY A 454 1.05 -20.60 0.58
C GLY A 454 0.75 -20.08 -0.83
N ARG A 455 -0.16 -20.70 -1.59
CA ARG A 455 -0.32 -20.40 -3.04
C ARG A 455 -0.99 -19.05 -3.34
N ALA A 456 -2.04 -18.68 -2.61
CA ALA A 456 -2.68 -17.37 -2.76
C ALA A 456 -1.87 -16.25 -2.08
N SER A 457 -1.17 -16.58 -0.99
CA SER A 457 -0.32 -15.65 -0.25
C SER A 457 0.97 -15.27 -1.01
N TRP A 458 1.45 -16.13 -1.93
CA TRP A 458 2.66 -15.85 -2.71
C TRP A 458 2.51 -14.64 -3.65
N TRP A 459 1.36 -14.44 -4.30
CA TRP A 459 1.16 -13.27 -5.17
C TRP A 459 1.11 -11.95 -4.38
N MET A 460 0.53 -11.99 -3.17
CA MET A 460 0.56 -10.84 -2.26
C MET A 460 1.98 -10.58 -1.75
N ALA A 461 2.72 -11.63 -1.36
CA ALA A 461 4.12 -11.54 -0.98
C ALA A 461 4.97 -10.92 -2.10
N LEU A 462 4.78 -11.39 -3.33
CA LEU A 462 5.49 -10.89 -4.51
C LEU A 462 5.15 -9.43 -4.78
N THR A 463 3.89 -9.04 -4.65
CA THR A 463 3.47 -7.63 -4.79
C THR A 463 4.16 -6.73 -3.77
N MET A 464 4.25 -7.18 -2.51
CA MET A 464 4.97 -6.45 -1.44
C MET A 464 6.48 -6.39 -1.70
N LEU A 465 7.07 -7.49 -2.19
CA LEU A 465 8.49 -7.56 -2.53
C LEU A 465 8.84 -6.65 -3.70
N VAL A 466 8.04 -6.63 -4.76
CA VAL A 466 8.27 -5.74 -5.91
C VAL A 466 8.16 -4.26 -5.51
N SER A 467 7.31 -3.94 -4.52
CA SER A 467 7.15 -2.59 -3.99
C SER A 467 8.40 -2.04 -3.26
N PHE A 468 9.39 -2.88 -2.96
CA PHE A 468 10.69 -2.41 -2.46
C PHE A 468 11.47 -1.63 -3.51
N ILE A 469 11.40 -2.01 -4.78
CA ILE A 469 12.24 -1.43 -5.83
C ILE A 469 11.92 0.07 -6.00
N PRO A 470 10.65 0.50 -6.18
CA PRO A 470 10.32 1.92 -6.22
C PRO A 470 10.72 2.66 -4.94
N THR A 471 10.56 2.02 -3.78
CA THR A 471 10.91 2.61 -2.47
C THR A 471 12.41 2.85 -2.34
N ALA A 472 13.24 1.87 -2.72
CA ALA A 472 14.69 1.96 -2.68
C ALA A 472 15.21 3.02 -3.66
N ILE A 473 14.65 3.08 -4.87
CA ILE A 473 15.06 4.08 -5.87
C ILE A 473 14.68 5.49 -5.43
N THR A 474 13.45 5.67 -4.91
CA THR A 474 13.04 6.96 -4.32
C THR A 474 13.96 7.35 -3.17
N SER A 475 14.34 6.38 -2.33
CA SER A 475 15.25 6.59 -1.21
C SER A 475 16.62 7.09 -1.64
N ASN A 476 17.23 6.41 -2.61
CA ASN A 476 18.52 6.79 -3.17
C ASN A 476 18.45 8.15 -3.88
N VAL A 477 17.42 8.39 -4.70
CA VAL A 477 17.28 9.65 -5.43
C VAL A 477 17.09 10.85 -4.49
N ALA A 478 16.33 10.69 -3.40
CA ALA A 478 16.17 11.74 -2.39
C ALA A 478 17.44 11.96 -1.53
N ALA A 479 18.14 10.89 -1.15
CA ALA A 479 19.44 10.99 -0.46
C ALA A 479 20.49 11.69 -1.35
N GLY A 480 20.62 11.25 -2.61
CA GLY A 480 21.55 11.82 -3.57
C GLY A 480 21.22 13.27 -3.93
N ALA A 481 19.96 13.71 -3.84
CA ALA A 481 19.61 15.12 -3.96
C ALA A 481 20.23 15.96 -2.83
N SER A 482 20.16 15.46 -1.59
CA SER A 482 20.73 16.15 -0.42
C SER A 482 22.26 16.20 -0.52
N ALA A 483 22.91 15.09 -0.87
CA ALA A 483 24.37 15.04 -1.05
C ALA A 483 24.86 16.00 -2.15
N ARG A 484 24.20 16.04 -3.32
CA ARG A 484 24.54 17.00 -4.39
C ARG A 484 24.34 18.45 -3.98
N ALA A 485 23.32 18.73 -3.17
CA ALA A 485 23.06 20.08 -2.66
C ALA A 485 24.19 20.55 -1.75
N GLU A 486 24.63 19.68 -0.83
CA GLU A 486 25.73 19.93 0.09
C GLU A 486 27.06 20.15 -0.65
N GLN A 487 27.40 19.27 -1.60
CA GLN A 487 28.59 19.42 -2.45
C GLN A 487 28.58 20.72 -3.28
N ALA A 488 27.39 21.19 -3.66
CA ALA A 488 27.21 22.45 -4.39
C ALA A 488 27.14 23.69 -3.47
N GLY A 489 27.25 23.53 -2.14
CA GLY A 489 27.11 24.62 -1.17
C GLY A 489 25.70 25.23 -1.11
N MET A 490 24.68 24.47 -1.50
CA MET A 490 23.28 24.90 -1.47
C MET A 490 22.71 24.76 -0.06
N ASP A 491 21.80 25.66 0.32
CA ASP A 491 21.07 25.56 1.58
C ASP A 491 20.16 24.32 1.60
N LEU A 492 20.51 23.35 2.45
CA LEU A 492 19.77 22.10 2.64
C LEU A 492 18.31 22.34 3.07
N GLN A 493 17.96 23.47 3.68
CA GLN A 493 16.57 23.79 4.01
C GLN A 493 15.68 23.94 2.77
N THR A 494 16.29 24.19 1.61
CA THR A 494 15.60 24.33 0.32
C THR A 494 15.48 23.03 -0.46
N VAL A 495 16.08 21.94 0.04
CA VAL A 495 16.16 20.64 -0.61
C VAL A 495 15.49 19.58 0.24
N ALA A 496 14.50 18.89 -0.33
CA ALA A 496 13.83 17.79 0.36
C ALA A 496 14.70 16.54 0.31
N GLY A 497 14.97 15.96 1.48
CA GLY A 497 15.57 14.63 1.62
C GLY A 497 14.53 13.52 1.81
N ASN A 498 15.00 12.35 2.21
CA ASN A 498 14.18 11.17 2.50
C ASN A 498 13.15 11.41 3.59
N PHE A 499 13.56 12.08 4.66
CA PHE A 499 12.68 12.31 5.78
C PHE A 499 11.59 13.35 5.47
N ALA A 500 11.92 14.38 4.68
CA ALA A 500 10.93 15.30 4.11
C ALA A 500 9.95 14.59 3.16
N TYR A 501 10.42 13.67 2.30
CA TYR A 501 9.56 12.85 1.45
C TYR A 501 8.55 12.04 2.28
N ASP A 502 8.99 11.36 3.33
CA ASP A 502 8.11 10.57 4.20
C ASP A 502 7.09 11.41 4.96
N THR A 503 7.54 12.56 5.44
CA THR A 503 6.66 13.50 6.12
C THR A 503 5.59 13.98 5.14
N ALA A 504 5.96 14.29 3.89
CA ALA A 504 5.01 14.65 2.84
C ALA A 504 4.08 13.48 2.49
N TYR A 505 4.61 12.26 2.35
CA TYR A 505 3.83 11.05 2.09
C TYR A 505 2.83 10.78 3.22
N THR A 506 3.23 10.99 4.46
CA THR A 506 2.36 10.87 5.64
C THR A 506 1.17 11.82 5.51
N ILE A 507 1.42 13.11 5.26
CA ILE A 507 0.37 14.13 5.04
C ILE A 507 -0.53 13.73 3.86
N TYR A 508 0.06 13.36 2.74
CA TYR A 508 -0.62 12.90 1.52
C TYR A 508 -1.50 11.66 1.77
N SER A 509 -1.08 10.74 2.63
CA SER A 509 -1.78 9.48 2.91
C SER A 509 -2.95 9.60 3.88
N ILE A 510 -3.14 10.75 4.53
CA ILE A 510 -4.23 10.94 5.52
C ILE A 510 -5.61 10.71 4.87
N PRO A 511 -5.96 11.34 3.74
CA PRO A 511 -7.29 11.17 3.14
C PRO A 511 -7.54 9.73 2.65
N THR A 512 -6.54 9.10 2.05
CA THR A 512 -6.65 7.70 1.60
C THR A 512 -6.84 6.76 2.79
N SER A 513 -6.03 6.91 3.83
CA SER A 513 -6.11 6.09 5.04
C SER A 513 -7.44 6.24 5.78
N LEU A 514 -8.02 7.44 5.79
CA LEU A 514 -9.24 7.74 6.56
C LEU A 514 -10.51 7.37 5.80
N PHE A 515 -10.62 7.81 4.54
CA PHE A 515 -11.85 7.69 3.76
C PHE A 515 -11.82 6.49 2.82
N VAL A 516 -10.78 6.37 1.99
CA VAL A 516 -10.73 5.36 0.92
C VAL A 516 -10.70 3.96 1.49
N VAL A 517 -9.79 3.67 2.43
CA VAL A 517 -9.67 2.33 3.02
C VAL A 517 -10.98 1.91 3.71
N SER A 518 -11.61 2.83 4.45
CA SER A 518 -12.87 2.59 5.16
C SER A 518 -14.03 2.28 4.20
N ILE A 519 -14.21 3.11 3.16
CA ILE A 519 -15.24 2.93 2.15
C ILE A 519 -14.98 1.65 1.36
N ALA A 520 -13.75 1.44 0.89
CA ALA A 520 -13.36 0.27 0.11
C ALA A 520 -13.59 -1.03 0.89
N THR A 521 -13.34 -1.05 2.20
CA THR A 521 -13.58 -2.24 3.04
C THR A 521 -15.07 -2.55 3.16
N ALA A 522 -15.90 -1.53 3.41
CA ALA A 522 -17.34 -1.70 3.50
C ALA A 522 -17.94 -2.20 2.18
N VAL A 523 -17.54 -1.59 1.06
CA VAL A 523 -18.07 -1.95 -0.26
C VAL A 523 -17.50 -3.29 -0.74
N PHE A 524 -16.27 -3.66 -0.39
CA PHE A 524 -15.66 -4.94 -0.77
C PHE A 524 -16.53 -6.15 -0.39
N THR A 525 -17.13 -6.15 0.79
CA THR A 525 -18.04 -7.25 1.19
C THR A 525 -19.24 -7.39 0.26
N ARG A 526 -19.87 -6.26 -0.11
CA ARG A 526 -20.99 -6.20 -1.06
C ARG A 526 -20.55 -6.63 -2.46
N MET A 527 -19.37 -6.21 -2.89
CA MET A 527 -18.77 -6.61 -4.16
C MET A 527 -18.55 -8.13 -4.24
N SER A 528 -17.94 -8.71 -3.21
CA SER A 528 -17.69 -10.16 -3.13
C SER A 528 -18.99 -10.96 -3.12
N SER A 529 -20.01 -10.53 -2.38
CA SER A 529 -21.33 -11.17 -2.40
C SER A 529 -21.99 -11.10 -3.78
N ALA A 530 -22.01 -9.92 -4.42
CA ALA A 530 -22.58 -9.76 -5.74
C ALA A 530 -21.87 -10.61 -6.80
N VAL A 531 -20.54 -10.75 -6.72
CA VAL A 531 -19.77 -11.64 -7.61
C VAL A 531 -20.11 -13.11 -7.35
N ALA A 532 -20.25 -13.54 -6.09
CA ALA A 532 -20.61 -14.91 -5.73
C ALA A 532 -22.04 -15.28 -6.19
N GLU A 533 -22.96 -14.33 -6.15
CA GLU A 533 -24.35 -14.46 -6.64
C GLU A 533 -24.47 -14.32 -8.17
N GLY A 534 -23.41 -13.89 -8.85
CA GLY A 534 -23.40 -13.65 -10.29
C GLY A 534 -24.08 -12.36 -10.74
N GLU A 535 -24.37 -11.45 -9.80
CA GLU A 535 -25.03 -10.15 -10.02
C GLU A 535 -24.02 -9.06 -10.47
N ILE A 536 -23.41 -9.25 -11.64
CA ILE A 536 -22.34 -8.37 -12.15
C ILE A 536 -22.80 -6.92 -12.38
N ILE A 537 -24.07 -6.71 -12.75
CA ILE A 537 -24.63 -5.35 -12.96
C ILE A 537 -24.70 -4.59 -11.63
N ARG A 538 -25.19 -5.23 -10.57
CA ARG A 538 -25.24 -4.65 -9.22
C ARG A 538 -23.83 -4.34 -8.71
N MET A 539 -22.90 -5.26 -8.94
CA MET A 539 -21.47 -5.05 -8.66
C MET A 539 -20.92 -3.80 -9.38
N ARG A 540 -21.20 -3.66 -10.68
CA ARG A 540 -20.79 -2.48 -11.45
C ARG A 540 -21.34 -1.19 -10.85
N GLU A 541 -22.64 -1.13 -10.58
CA GLU A 541 -23.31 0.04 -10.01
C GLU A 541 -22.72 0.42 -8.64
N ASP A 542 -22.41 -0.59 -7.82
CA ASP A 542 -21.74 -0.38 -6.53
C ASP A 542 -20.34 0.20 -6.68
N VAL A 543 -19.56 -0.28 -7.66
CA VAL A 543 -18.23 0.26 -7.96
C VAL A 543 -18.33 1.70 -8.49
N GLU A 544 -19.22 1.97 -9.44
CA GLU A 544 -19.39 3.30 -10.02
C GLU A 544 -19.80 4.32 -8.96
N ARG A 545 -20.79 3.99 -8.13
CA ARG A 545 -21.21 4.83 -6.99
C ARG A 545 -20.06 5.06 -6.02
N THR A 546 -19.27 4.03 -5.74
CA THR A 546 -18.11 4.12 -4.85
C THR A 546 -17.03 5.03 -5.42
N LEU A 547 -16.72 4.91 -6.71
CA LEU A 547 -15.77 5.78 -7.41
C LEU A 547 -16.21 7.24 -7.37
N LYS A 548 -17.50 7.54 -7.56
CA LYS A 548 -18.03 8.91 -7.48
C LYS A 548 -17.93 9.49 -6.06
N VAL A 549 -18.33 8.71 -5.04
CA VAL A 549 -18.24 9.14 -3.63
C VAL A 549 -16.79 9.36 -3.21
N VAL A 550 -15.91 8.41 -3.51
CA VAL A 550 -14.48 8.52 -3.20
C VAL A 550 -13.89 9.72 -3.93
N SER A 551 -14.16 9.89 -5.23
CA SER A 551 -13.61 11.01 -5.99
C SER A 551 -14.07 12.36 -5.45
N THR A 552 -15.34 12.49 -5.06
CA THR A 552 -15.87 13.73 -4.45
C THR A 552 -15.06 14.15 -3.22
N ILE A 553 -14.79 13.21 -2.31
CA ILE A 553 -14.01 13.50 -1.09
C ILE A 553 -12.55 13.77 -1.43
N MET A 554 -11.97 12.96 -2.33
CA MET A 554 -10.55 13.00 -2.63
C MET A 554 -10.15 14.23 -3.45
N PHE A 555 -11.02 14.72 -4.34
CA PHE A 555 -10.81 16.00 -5.02
C PHE A 555 -10.82 17.18 -4.05
N LEU A 556 -11.76 17.21 -3.09
CA LEU A 556 -11.76 18.24 -2.04
C LEU A 556 -10.47 18.20 -1.22
N CYS A 557 -10.04 17.00 -0.80
CA CYS A 557 -8.80 16.82 -0.06
C CYS A 557 -7.58 17.20 -0.90
N SER A 558 -7.56 16.89 -2.19
CA SER A 558 -6.49 17.23 -3.12
C SER A 558 -6.34 18.75 -3.24
N VAL A 559 -7.45 19.46 -3.49
CA VAL A 559 -7.48 20.93 -3.52
C VAL A 559 -7.02 21.52 -2.18
N GLY A 560 -7.55 21.01 -1.07
CA GLY A 560 -7.14 21.44 0.27
C GLY A 560 -5.64 21.25 0.50
N LEU A 561 -5.09 20.08 0.20
CA LEU A 561 -3.67 19.78 0.39
C LEU A 561 -2.75 20.55 -0.56
N ILE A 562 -3.18 20.86 -1.79
CA ILE A 562 -2.42 21.68 -2.73
C ILE A 562 -2.39 23.14 -2.26
N VAL A 563 -3.57 23.72 -2.01
CA VAL A 563 -3.72 25.14 -1.65
C VAL A 563 -3.11 25.39 -0.28
N LEU A 564 -3.49 24.60 0.73
CA LEU A 564 -3.04 24.74 2.11
C LEU A 564 -1.74 23.97 2.39
N SER A 565 -0.99 23.58 1.37
CA SER A 565 0.26 22.81 1.52
C SER A 565 1.24 23.49 2.50
N VAL A 566 1.48 24.79 2.35
CA VAL A 566 2.39 25.57 3.21
C VAL A 566 1.93 25.59 4.68
N PRO A 567 0.70 26.00 5.01
CA PRO A 567 0.29 26.02 6.41
C PRO A 567 0.14 24.64 7.04
N ILE A 568 -0.27 23.61 6.28
CA ILE A 568 -0.26 22.23 6.77
C ILE A 568 1.18 21.80 7.07
N SER A 569 2.09 21.95 6.12
CA SER A 569 3.52 21.63 6.31
C SER A 569 4.13 22.42 7.45
N ARG A 570 3.72 23.67 7.69
CA ARG A 570 4.23 24.48 8.80
C ARG A 570 3.86 23.91 10.17
N ILE A 571 2.67 23.32 10.30
CA ILE A 571 2.24 22.62 11.52
C ILE A 571 3.00 21.30 11.68
N PHE A 572 3.17 20.55 10.60
CA PHE A 572 3.88 19.26 10.63
C PHE A 572 5.39 19.42 10.86
N ALA A 573 5.96 20.53 10.40
CA ALA A 573 7.33 20.96 10.62
C ALA A 573 7.42 22.01 11.74
N LEU A 574 6.64 21.85 12.82
CA LEU A 574 6.53 22.82 13.93
C LEU A 574 7.89 23.21 14.50
N THR A 575 8.75 22.21 14.69
CA THR A 575 10.08 22.27 15.31
C THR A 575 11.19 22.64 14.33
N SER A 576 10.85 22.72 13.05
CA SER A 576 11.74 23.00 11.92
C SER A 576 11.68 24.46 11.50
N ALA A 577 12.67 24.88 10.70
CA ALA A 577 12.70 26.23 10.13
C ALA A 577 11.49 26.46 9.20
N PRO A 578 10.92 27.68 9.16
CA PRO A 578 9.81 28.01 8.25
C PRO A 578 10.09 27.74 6.77
N GLN A 579 11.36 27.80 6.34
CA GLN A 579 11.77 27.50 4.98
C GLN A 579 11.66 25.99 4.66
N GLU A 580 12.01 25.10 5.60
CA GLU A 580 11.85 23.65 5.44
C GLU A 580 10.38 23.26 5.25
N ALA A 581 9.46 23.98 5.92
CA ALA A 581 8.02 23.79 5.73
C ALA A 581 7.57 24.14 4.29
N VAL A 582 8.17 25.14 3.66
CA VAL A 582 7.90 25.46 2.24
C VAL A 582 8.42 24.36 1.32
N THR A 583 9.62 23.84 1.60
CA THR A 583 10.22 22.71 0.87
C THR A 583 9.32 21.48 0.97
N LEU A 584 8.86 21.15 2.17
CA LEU A 584 7.90 20.08 2.43
C LEU A 584 6.57 20.31 1.67
N ALA A 585 6.04 21.54 1.70
CA ALA A 585 4.79 21.93 1.03
C ALA A 585 4.82 21.71 -0.49
N ARG A 586 5.95 21.98 -1.15
CA ARG A 586 6.09 21.72 -2.60
C ARG A 586 5.94 20.24 -2.92
N VAL A 587 6.53 19.36 -2.09
CA VAL A 587 6.41 17.91 -2.24
C VAL A 587 4.97 17.46 -1.99
N VAL A 588 4.32 17.93 -0.91
CA VAL A 588 2.92 17.63 -0.59
C VAL A 588 2.00 18.05 -1.74
N ALA A 589 2.17 19.26 -2.28
CA ALA A 589 1.37 19.76 -3.39
C ALA A 589 1.54 18.88 -4.65
N ALA A 590 2.77 18.49 -5.00
CA ALA A 590 3.05 17.64 -6.15
C ALA A 590 2.44 16.23 -6.03
N MET A 591 2.54 15.60 -4.86
CA MET A 591 1.91 14.29 -4.59
C MET A 591 0.37 14.38 -4.63
N SER A 592 -0.19 15.48 -4.13
CA SER A 592 -1.63 15.64 -3.98
C SER A 592 -2.39 15.76 -5.30
N ILE A 593 -1.71 16.03 -6.42
CA ILE A 593 -2.30 16.03 -7.77
C ILE A 593 -2.89 14.65 -8.10
N GLY A 594 -2.19 13.56 -7.77
CA GLY A 594 -2.62 12.19 -8.02
C GLY A 594 -3.50 11.58 -6.94
N LEU A 595 -3.91 12.37 -5.93
CA LEU A 595 -4.61 11.86 -4.75
C LEU A 595 -5.95 11.18 -5.09
N THR A 596 -6.72 11.74 -6.01
CA THR A 596 -7.96 11.11 -6.49
C THR A 596 -7.68 9.79 -7.18
N ALA A 597 -6.63 9.75 -8.01
CA ALA A 597 -6.27 8.56 -8.78
C ALA A 597 -5.85 7.40 -7.88
N ILE A 598 -5.03 7.64 -6.85
CA ILE A 598 -4.69 6.56 -5.90
C ILE A 598 -5.92 6.06 -5.13
N GLY A 599 -6.91 6.93 -4.89
CA GLY A 599 -8.18 6.54 -4.30
C GLY A 599 -8.97 5.60 -5.21
N ALA A 600 -9.03 5.93 -6.50
CA ALA A 600 -9.68 5.09 -7.52
C ALA A 600 -8.96 3.75 -7.71
N VAL A 601 -7.62 3.73 -7.81
CA VAL A 601 -6.82 2.50 -7.88
C VAL A 601 -7.14 1.55 -6.73
N GLN A 602 -7.20 2.05 -5.49
CA GLN A 602 -7.54 1.22 -4.33
C GLN A 602 -8.96 0.63 -4.39
N VAL A 603 -9.93 1.36 -4.94
CA VAL A 603 -11.29 0.83 -5.15
C VAL A 603 -11.28 -0.23 -6.25
N LEU A 604 -10.57 0.01 -7.34
CA LEU A 604 -10.48 -0.92 -8.47
C LEU A 604 -9.71 -2.21 -8.10
N ASP A 605 -8.72 -2.12 -7.21
CA ASP A 605 -8.05 -3.31 -6.65
C ASP A 605 -9.04 -4.20 -5.88
N ARG A 606 -10.02 -3.62 -5.18
CA ARG A 606 -11.09 -4.40 -4.52
C ARG A 606 -11.95 -5.16 -5.50
N VAL A 607 -12.12 -4.66 -6.73
CA VAL A 607 -12.81 -5.39 -7.79
C VAL A 607 -12.01 -6.63 -8.19
N TYR A 608 -10.70 -6.51 -8.42
CA TYR A 608 -9.85 -7.68 -8.69
C TYR A 608 -9.89 -8.71 -7.56
N TYR A 609 -9.86 -8.26 -6.31
CA TYR A 609 -9.92 -9.14 -5.15
C TYR A 609 -11.29 -9.79 -4.97
N ALA A 610 -12.38 -9.10 -5.31
CA ALA A 610 -13.73 -9.68 -5.29
C ALA A 610 -13.88 -10.81 -6.31
N PHE A 611 -13.15 -10.73 -7.43
CA PHE A 611 -13.02 -11.81 -8.41
C PHE A 611 -11.96 -12.88 -8.05
N GLU A 612 -11.35 -12.80 -6.85
CA GLU A 612 -10.24 -13.65 -6.42
C GLU A 612 -9.01 -13.63 -7.37
N ASP A 613 -8.88 -12.61 -8.22
CA ASP A 613 -7.83 -12.50 -9.24
C ASP A 613 -6.67 -11.60 -8.78
N THR A 614 -5.95 -12.06 -7.75
CA THR A 614 -4.76 -11.38 -7.23
C THR A 614 -3.61 -11.35 -8.23
N ARG A 615 -3.53 -12.37 -9.11
CA ARG A 615 -2.56 -12.43 -10.22
C ARG A 615 -2.83 -11.33 -11.24
N GLY A 616 -4.08 -11.13 -11.64
CA GLY A 616 -4.48 -10.06 -12.56
C GLY A 616 -4.19 -8.68 -11.99
N ALA A 617 -4.48 -8.46 -10.70
CA ALA A 617 -4.14 -7.22 -10.00
C ALA A 617 -2.63 -6.92 -10.06
N PHE A 618 -1.79 -7.93 -9.80
CA PHE A 618 -0.32 -7.79 -9.89
C PHE A 618 0.13 -7.37 -11.28
N TRP A 619 -0.29 -8.08 -12.33
CA TRP A 619 0.15 -7.81 -13.70
C TRP A 619 -0.35 -6.48 -14.26
N VAL A 620 -1.51 -5.99 -13.79
CA VAL A 620 -2.03 -4.68 -14.20
C VAL A 620 -1.29 -3.53 -13.51
N ASN A 621 -0.87 -3.71 -12.26
CA ASN A 621 -0.13 -2.70 -11.51
C ASN A 621 1.37 -2.65 -11.90
N LEU A 622 1.98 -3.79 -12.26
CA LEU A 622 3.42 -3.90 -12.49
C LEU A 622 3.98 -2.89 -13.52
N PRO A 623 3.36 -2.65 -14.70
CA PRO A 623 3.87 -1.66 -15.65
C PRO A 623 3.95 -0.24 -15.08
N PHE A 624 3.01 0.13 -14.21
CA PHE A 624 3.01 1.45 -13.57
C PHE A 624 4.04 1.56 -12.46
N GLN A 625 4.33 0.46 -11.76
CA GLN A 625 5.47 0.41 -10.85
C GLN A 625 6.79 0.55 -11.60
N ILE A 626 6.96 -0.12 -12.75
CA ILE A 626 8.15 0.02 -13.61
C ILE A 626 8.26 1.45 -14.15
N ALA A 627 7.18 2.03 -14.66
CA ALA A 627 7.15 3.41 -15.12
C ALA A 627 7.48 4.39 -13.98
N GLY A 628 6.99 4.13 -12.76
CA GLY A 628 7.34 4.88 -11.56
C GLY A 628 8.83 4.78 -11.24
N VAL A 629 9.39 3.57 -11.23
CA VAL A 629 10.83 3.31 -11.04
C VAL A 629 11.67 4.11 -12.03
N VAL A 630 11.35 4.03 -13.32
CA VAL A 630 12.06 4.77 -14.37
C VAL A 630 11.92 6.27 -14.14
N GLY A 631 10.71 6.76 -13.85
CA GLY A 631 10.47 8.18 -13.59
C GLY A 631 11.20 8.69 -12.35
N PHE A 632 11.22 7.94 -11.25
CA PHE A 632 11.96 8.29 -10.03
C PHE A 632 13.46 8.35 -10.29
N PHE A 633 14.00 7.36 -11.00
CA PHE A 633 15.39 7.37 -11.43
C PHE A 633 15.73 8.61 -12.26
N LEU A 634 14.88 8.96 -13.24
CA LEU A 634 15.06 10.15 -14.06
C LEU A 634 14.97 11.46 -13.25
N CYS A 635 14.19 11.49 -12.17
CA CYS A 635 14.15 12.65 -11.27
C CYS A 635 15.50 12.92 -10.59
N GLY A 636 16.39 11.91 -10.48
CA GLY A 636 17.75 12.09 -9.97
C GLY A 636 18.60 13.06 -10.77
N PHE A 637 18.27 13.30 -12.05
CA PHE A 637 18.97 14.27 -12.90
C PHE A 637 18.43 15.71 -12.79
N LEU A 638 17.34 15.92 -12.06
CA LEU A 638 16.83 17.26 -11.80
C LEU A 638 17.76 18.05 -10.87
N PRO A 639 17.67 19.39 -10.87
CA PRO A 639 18.31 20.22 -9.83
C PRO A 639 17.86 19.75 -8.43
N PRO A 640 18.76 19.74 -7.42
CA PRO A 640 18.48 19.14 -6.11
C PRO A 640 17.15 19.56 -5.48
N GLN A 641 16.79 20.85 -5.53
CA GLN A 641 15.55 21.34 -4.93
C GLN A 641 14.26 20.80 -5.58
N TRP A 642 14.34 20.25 -6.80
CA TRP A 642 13.19 19.76 -7.56
C TRP A 642 13.10 18.24 -7.63
N VAL A 643 14.11 17.51 -7.17
CA VAL A 643 14.17 16.04 -7.28
C VAL A 643 12.96 15.37 -6.64
N VAL A 644 12.70 15.64 -5.36
CA VAL A 644 11.60 15.01 -4.61
C VAL A 644 10.23 15.54 -5.05
N VAL A 645 10.16 16.80 -5.50
CA VAL A 645 8.95 17.34 -6.13
C VAL A 645 8.64 16.57 -7.40
N GLY A 646 9.66 16.30 -8.23
CA GLY A 646 9.57 15.47 -9.43
C GLY A 646 9.09 14.06 -9.13
N VAL A 647 9.60 13.43 -8.06
CA VAL A 647 9.09 12.14 -7.58
C VAL A 647 7.58 12.21 -7.29
N GLY A 648 7.12 13.27 -6.61
CA GLY A 648 5.69 13.49 -6.36
C GLY A 648 4.86 13.65 -7.63
N VAL A 649 5.39 14.32 -8.65
CA VAL A 649 4.74 14.43 -9.98
C VAL A 649 4.68 13.07 -10.69
N VAL A 650 5.78 12.30 -10.67
CA VAL A 650 5.82 10.95 -11.25
C VAL A 650 4.81 10.03 -10.57
N MET A 651 4.73 10.05 -9.23
CA MET A 651 3.71 9.31 -8.48
C MET A 651 2.30 9.68 -8.92
N SER A 652 2.03 10.97 -9.09
CA SER A 652 0.73 11.44 -9.54
C SER A 652 0.41 10.95 -10.95
N ALA A 653 1.36 11.07 -11.88
CA ALA A 653 1.20 10.64 -13.26
C ALA A 653 0.96 9.13 -13.39
N THR A 654 1.74 8.31 -12.66
CA THR A 654 1.62 6.85 -12.70
C THR A 654 0.30 6.37 -12.09
N ASN A 655 -0.17 6.98 -11.00
CA ASN A 655 -1.47 6.66 -10.41
C ASN A 655 -2.64 7.02 -11.34
N ILE A 656 -2.59 8.19 -11.99
CA ILE A 656 -3.60 8.61 -12.98
C ILE A 656 -3.64 7.63 -14.15
N ALA A 657 -2.47 7.31 -14.72
CA ALA A 657 -2.38 6.35 -15.82
C ALA A 657 -2.89 4.95 -15.42
N CYS A 658 -2.55 4.49 -14.21
CA CYS A 658 -2.99 3.22 -13.66
C CYS A 658 -4.52 3.16 -13.55
N THR A 659 -5.15 4.23 -13.05
CA THR A 659 -6.61 4.32 -12.92
C THR A 659 -7.31 4.09 -14.26
N PHE A 660 -6.88 4.76 -15.33
CA PHE A 660 -7.48 4.62 -16.65
C PHE A 660 -7.30 3.22 -17.23
N VAL A 661 -6.12 2.63 -17.05
CA VAL A 661 -5.86 1.26 -17.53
C VAL A 661 -6.63 0.22 -16.74
N MET A 662 -6.76 0.36 -15.41
CA MET A 662 -7.59 -0.52 -14.60
C MET A 662 -9.07 -0.41 -14.99
N LEU A 663 -9.60 0.80 -15.22
CA LEU A 663 -10.95 0.98 -15.74
C LEU A 663 -11.12 0.26 -17.09
N ALA A 664 -10.20 0.47 -18.03
CA ALA A 664 -10.25 -0.19 -19.34
C ALA A 664 -10.18 -1.73 -19.24
N LYS A 665 -9.29 -2.27 -18.39
CA LYS A 665 -9.09 -3.73 -18.23
C LYS A 665 -10.21 -4.42 -17.45
N LEU A 666 -10.84 -3.73 -16.51
CA LEU A 666 -11.97 -4.27 -15.75
C LEU A 666 -13.30 -4.13 -16.49
N SER A 667 -13.41 -3.21 -17.46
CA SER A 667 -14.64 -2.97 -18.22
C SER A 667 -15.29 -4.25 -18.77
N PRO A 668 -14.56 -5.16 -19.46
CA PRO A 668 -15.17 -6.40 -19.96
C PRO A 668 -15.64 -7.35 -18.86
N ARG A 669 -15.05 -7.28 -17.65
CA ARG A 669 -15.38 -8.16 -16.52
C ARG A 669 -16.65 -7.74 -15.78
N VAL A 670 -16.96 -6.44 -15.83
CA VAL A 670 -18.14 -5.86 -15.16
C VAL A 670 -19.31 -5.60 -16.12
N GLY A 671 -19.22 -6.07 -17.37
CA GLY A 671 -20.25 -5.85 -18.38
C GLY A 671 -20.25 -4.44 -18.99
N GLY A 672 -19.13 -3.72 -18.92
CA GLY A 672 -18.93 -2.38 -19.45
C GLY A 672 -19.37 -1.28 -18.47
N TRP A 673 -18.52 -0.26 -18.31
CA TRP A 673 -18.83 0.92 -17.48
C TRP A 673 -19.77 1.88 -18.18
N ASN A 674 -20.52 2.66 -17.39
CA ASN A 674 -21.20 3.85 -17.86
C ASN A 674 -20.22 5.03 -18.04
N TYR A 675 -19.37 4.94 -19.07
CA TYR A 675 -18.34 5.95 -19.36
C TYR A 675 -18.89 7.38 -19.52
N PRO A 676 -20.02 7.64 -20.22
CA PRO A 676 -20.52 9.00 -20.38
C PRO A 676 -20.89 9.66 -19.05
N ASP A 677 -21.55 8.91 -18.17
CA ASP A 677 -21.95 9.39 -16.85
C ASP A 677 -20.72 9.61 -15.95
N LEU A 678 -19.80 8.65 -15.91
CA LEU A 678 -18.55 8.79 -15.16
C LEU A 678 -17.72 9.98 -15.66
N LEU A 679 -17.56 10.15 -16.97
CA LEU A 679 -16.78 11.24 -17.55
C LEU A 679 -17.43 12.59 -17.24
N THR A 680 -18.74 12.72 -17.44
CA THR A 680 -19.48 13.96 -17.16
C THR A 680 -19.37 14.35 -15.69
N PHE A 681 -19.51 13.37 -14.78
CA PHE A 681 -19.34 13.59 -13.35
C PHE A 681 -17.93 14.09 -13.01
N HIS A 682 -16.88 13.42 -13.48
CA HIS A 682 -15.49 13.81 -13.16
C HIS A 682 -15.09 15.14 -13.80
N LEU A 683 -15.60 15.48 -14.99
CA LEU A 683 -15.37 16.79 -15.62
C LEU A 683 -16.02 17.92 -14.81
N LYS A 684 -17.28 17.76 -14.40
CA LYS A 684 -17.95 18.72 -13.49
C LYS A 684 -17.16 18.87 -12.20
N LEU A 685 -16.74 17.74 -11.61
CA LEU A 685 -15.96 17.73 -10.38
C LEU A 685 -14.59 18.41 -10.53
N ALA A 686 -13.93 18.24 -11.67
CA ALA A 686 -12.68 18.92 -11.99
C ALA A 686 -12.89 20.45 -12.08
N VAL A 687 -13.96 20.91 -12.73
CA VAL A 687 -14.29 22.36 -12.81
C VAL A 687 -14.55 22.94 -11.41
N VAL A 688 -15.34 22.23 -10.58
CA VAL A 688 -15.58 22.61 -9.17
C VAL A 688 -14.25 22.72 -8.42
N SER A 689 -13.40 21.70 -8.55
CA SER A 689 -12.12 21.60 -7.84
C SER A 689 -11.15 22.71 -8.24
N VAL A 690 -11.00 22.97 -9.54
CA VAL A 690 -10.15 24.06 -10.05
C VAL A 690 -10.66 25.42 -9.57
N SER A 691 -11.97 25.62 -9.57
CA SER A 691 -12.57 26.88 -9.08
C SER A 691 -12.35 27.08 -7.58
N ALA A 692 -12.56 26.04 -6.78
CA ALA A 692 -12.27 26.06 -5.34
C ALA A 692 -10.77 26.27 -5.05
N MET A 693 -9.89 25.69 -5.88
CA MET A 693 -8.45 25.87 -5.80
C MET A 693 -8.04 27.32 -6.08
N LEU A 694 -8.56 27.92 -7.14
CA LEU A 694 -8.30 29.32 -7.49
C LEU A 694 -8.81 30.28 -6.39
N GLY A 695 -10.03 30.06 -5.90
CA GLY A 695 -10.59 30.84 -4.81
C GLY A 695 -9.80 30.68 -3.51
N GLY A 696 -9.37 29.46 -3.19
CA GLY A 696 -8.52 29.18 -2.04
C GLY A 696 -7.16 29.88 -2.13
N PHE A 697 -6.50 29.83 -3.29
CA PHE A 697 -5.24 30.56 -3.50
C PHE A 697 -5.43 32.09 -3.39
N LEU A 698 -6.55 32.62 -3.88
CA LEU A 698 -6.87 34.04 -3.73
C LEU A 698 -7.02 34.43 -2.25
N VAL A 699 -7.71 33.61 -1.46
CA VAL A 699 -7.84 33.82 -0.01
C VAL A 699 -6.48 33.71 0.69
N LEU A 700 -5.63 32.77 0.29
CA LEU A 700 -4.30 32.63 0.89
C LEU A 700 -3.37 33.82 0.64
N ARG A 701 -3.59 34.61 -0.42
CA ARG A 701 -2.83 35.86 -0.63
C ARG A 701 -2.99 36.85 0.52
N LEU A 702 -4.07 36.76 1.30
CA LEU A 702 -4.27 37.57 2.51
C LEU A 702 -3.24 37.28 3.61
N PHE A 703 -2.63 36.09 3.57
CA PHE A 703 -1.63 35.64 4.55
C PHE A 703 -0.18 35.78 4.05
N GLY A 704 0.01 36.32 2.83
CA GLY A 704 1.33 36.56 2.24
C GLY A 704 1.50 35.92 0.85
N PRO A 705 2.73 35.94 0.29
CA PRO A 705 3.03 35.29 -0.97
C PRO A 705 2.81 33.77 -0.89
N LEU A 706 2.29 33.18 -1.97
CA LEU A 706 2.13 31.73 -2.08
C LEU A 706 3.51 31.06 -2.03
N PHE A 707 3.62 29.91 -1.36
CA PHE A 707 4.89 29.18 -1.20
C PHE A 707 6.02 30.02 -0.59
N ALA A 708 5.69 30.93 0.33
CA ALA A 708 6.65 31.64 1.16
C ALA A 708 6.60 31.17 2.62
N PRO A 709 7.68 31.36 3.40
CA PRO A 709 7.68 31.06 4.82
C PRO A 709 6.60 31.82 5.58
N ILE A 710 5.89 31.13 6.48
CA ILE A 710 4.85 31.74 7.31
C ILE A 710 5.06 31.42 8.80
N SER A 711 4.59 32.32 9.66
CA SER A 711 4.54 32.09 11.10
C SER A 711 3.48 31.04 11.46
N LEU A 712 3.56 30.47 12.67
CA LEU A 712 2.57 29.50 13.14
C LEU A 712 1.17 30.12 13.28
N GLY A 713 1.08 31.34 13.82
CA GLY A 713 -0.20 32.06 13.94
C GLY A 713 -0.87 32.27 12.59
N SER A 714 -0.12 32.74 11.59
CA SER A 714 -0.61 32.86 10.21
C SER A 714 -0.97 31.52 9.58
N ALA A 715 -0.25 30.43 9.92
CA ALA A 715 -0.58 29.10 9.42
C ALA A 715 -1.95 28.63 9.94
N PHE A 716 -2.22 28.77 11.24
CA PHE A 716 -3.54 28.45 11.80
C PHE A 716 -4.64 29.32 11.19
N GLY A 717 -4.43 30.63 11.07
CA GLY A 717 -5.37 31.54 10.42
C GLY A 717 -5.66 31.14 8.97
N ALA A 718 -4.62 30.81 8.21
CA ALA A 718 -4.73 30.37 6.81
C ALA A 718 -5.48 29.04 6.67
N LEU A 719 -5.31 28.09 7.60
CA LEU A 719 -6.07 26.83 7.59
C LEU A 719 -7.54 27.04 7.87
N ILE A 720 -7.86 27.89 8.85
CA ILE A 720 -9.25 28.15 9.22
C ILE A 720 -9.95 28.91 8.08
N VAL A 721 -9.42 30.08 7.71
CA VAL A 721 -10.05 30.94 6.70
C VAL A 721 -10.00 30.31 5.32
N GLY A 722 -8.84 29.81 4.90
CA GLY A 722 -8.66 29.15 3.61
C GLY A 722 -9.42 27.83 3.53
N GLY A 723 -9.42 27.02 4.59
CA GLY A 723 -10.19 25.77 4.64
C GLY A 723 -11.68 25.99 4.53
N VAL A 724 -12.24 26.95 5.28
CA VAL A 724 -13.66 27.32 5.18
C VAL A 724 -14.00 27.84 3.79
N ALA A 725 -13.15 28.69 3.19
CA ALA A 725 -13.36 29.19 1.84
C ALA A 725 -13.35 28.08 0.78
N ILE A 726 -12.36 27.17 0.82
CA ILE A 726 -12.26 26.04 -0.12
C ILE A 726 -13.50 25.14 0.00
N VAL A 727 -13.86 24.72 1.21
CA VAL A 727 -15.03 23.85 1.44
C VAL A 727 -16.32 24.57 1.01
N GLY A 728 -16.48 25.85 1.37
CA GLY A 728 -17.64 26.64 1.01
C GLY A 728 -17.82 26.79 -0.49
N ILE A 729 -16.77 27.16 -1.22
CA ILE A 729 -16.79 27.30 -2.69
C ILE A 729 -17.06 25.94 -3.33
N TYR A 730 -16.40 24.88 -2.86
CA TYR A 730 -16.56 23.54 -3.40
C TYR A 730 -18.00 23.04 -3.27
N LEU A 731 -18.59 23.13 -2.07
CA LEU A 731 -19.96 22.70 -1.81
C LEU A 731 -21.00 23.57 -2.53
N ALA A 732 -20.78 24.89 -2.58
CA ALA A 732 -21.66 25.80 -3.29
C ALA A 732 -21.71 25.49 -4.79
N LEU A 733 -20.55 25.27 -5.43
CA LEU A 733 -20.49 24.93 -6.85
C LEU A 733 -21.06 23.54 -7.14
N MET A 734 -20.84 22.55 -6.28
CA MET A 734 -21.50 21.25 -6.40
C MET A 734 -23.03 21.38 -6.36
N ALA A 735 -23.56 22.21 -5.46
CA ALA A 735 -25.00 22.46 -5.35
C ALA A 735 -25.54 23.18 -6.59
N ILE A 736 -24.82 24.21 -7.09
CA ILE A 736 -25.19 24.95 -8.30
C ILE A 736 -25.22 24.03 -9.53
N LEU A 737 -24.23 23.15 -9.67
CA LEU A 737 -24.15 22.17 -10.75
C LEU A 737 -25.06 20.95 -10.56
N ARG A 738 -25.87 20.93 -9.48
CA ARG A 738 -26.83 19.88 -9.11
C ARG A 738 -26.19 18.50 -9.06
N MET A 739 -25.03 18.38 -8.45
CA MET A 739 -24.35 17.10 -8.24
C MET A 739 -24.99 16.36 -7.06
N ASP A 740 -25.50 15.15 -7.28
CA ASP A 740 -26.17 14.36 -6.24
C ASP A 740 -25.22 13.96 -5.10
N GLU A 741 -23.92 13.88 -5.38
CA GLU A 741 -22.88 13.51 -4.43
C GLU A 741 -22.69 14.55 -3.32
N VAL A 742 -23.24 15.77 -3.46
CA VAL A 742 -23.24 16.77 -2.37
C VAL A 742 -23.98 16.25 -1.14
N ARG A 743 -24.93 15.31 -1.33
CA ARG A 743 -25.68 14.66 -0.25
C ARG A 743 -24.78 13.90 0.71
N VAL A 744 -23.63 13.40 0.26
CA VAL A 744 -22.65 12.72 1.12
C VAL A 744 -22.24 13.60 2.30
N PHE A 745 -22.05 14.90 2.07
CA PHE A 745 -21.71 15.86 3.14
C PHE A 745 -22.91 16.18 4.02
N TRP A 746 -24.09 16.35 3.43
CA TRP A 746 -25.33 16.62 4.17
C TRP A 746 -25.71 15.50 5.13
N ASP A 747 -25.55 14.24 4.72
CA ASP A 747 -25.83 13.08 5.57
C ASP A 747 -24.87 13.01 6.77
N LEU A 748 -23.60 13.41 6.57
CA LEU A 748 -22.62 13.54 7.65
C LEU A 748 -23.02 14.62 8.65
N VAL A 749 -23.36 15.81 8.16
CA VAL A 749 -23.79 16.95 8.99
C VAL A 749 -25.06 16.60 9.77
N ARG A 750 -26.07 16.00 9.11
CA ARG A 750 -27.30 15.54 9.77
C ARG A 750 -27.03 14.55 10.88
N LYS A 751 -26.14 13.57 10.66
CA LYS A 751 -25.76 12.59 11.69
C LYS A 751 -25.13 13.27 12.91
N ILE A 752 -24.23 14.23 12.71
CA ILE A 752 -23.58 14.97 13.80
C ILE A 752 -24.62 15.80 14.57
N LEU A 753 -25.44 16.57 13.87
CA LEU A 753 -26.49 17.39 14.47
C LEU A 753 -27.51 16.54 15.25
N SER A 754 -27.87 15.36 14.72
CA SER A 754 -28.79 14.45 15.41
C SER A 754 -28.22 13.87 16.71
N LYS A 755 -26.89 13.73 16.82
CA LYS A 755 -26.21 13.29 18.04
C LYS A 755 -26.08 14.44 19.05
N LEU A 756 -25.79 15.65 18.59
CA LEU A 756 -25.73 16.84 19.44
C LEU A 756 -27.10 17.22 20.01
N LYS A 757 -28.19 16.92 19.31
CA LYS A 757 -29.56 17.15 19.81
C LYS A 757 -30.04 16.09 20.81
N LYS A 758 -29.29 14.99 20.96
CA LYS A 758 -29.56 13.89 21.90
C LYS A 758 -28.63 13.90 23.12
N SER A 759 -27.64 14.79 23.15
CA SER A 759 -26.83 15.15 24.31
C SER A 759 -27.31 16.47 24.87
#